data_AF-A0A0B5EMF9-F1
#
_entry.id   AF-A0A0B5EMF9-F1
#
_cell.length_a   1.000
_cell.length_b   1.000
_cell.length_c   1.000
_cell.angle_alpha   90.00
_cell.angle_beta   90.00
_cell.angle_gamma   90.00
#
_symmetry.space_group_name_H-M   'P 1'
#
loop_
_entity.id
_entity.type
_entity.pdbx_description
1 polymer ?
#
loop_
_entity_poly.entity_id
_entity_poly.type
_entity_poly.pdbx_seq_one_letter_code
_entity_poly.pdbx_strand_id
1 'polypeptide(L)'
;MQAFRLEDDVDDYVKKELTKLGLMKNKDFNVKSQMSPSLKNALLNASKTKDKTSYGEPDFSLEKYTHPKNKESVIPIIIENKLYAKNLKKLKNDTLQNDDSSISKYAVNGALHYAQNILKNKEKYKECIAIGIAGDGEENLLIEVYYVFASGINSHKLTNAKNLHFLENQKSFNAFYKECTLTEEEKHFILIKTKADLNETAKKLNRLMHNHNITAPHRVLYVSGMLLSMQEIKGKKGGLKPSDLKGELTDTSRDGVLVFNQISEFLKTKNLSEEKRDLMLASFKEISKDPQRDKETSLDKAISMLLEKDSSITKQIFTFLYEFVHKPINESDNTGHLDIMGELYSEFLKYALGDGKELGIVLTPPYVTKMMSELLGVNAESFVMDLATGSAGFLISSMVLMIEDIEKTYGKNTTKANEKIKDAKTTQLLGVELNAEMFSLATTNMILRGDGSSLIIKGNTFETNKKIYEDFKPNILLLNPPFSYEENGMPFIKFGLEYMQKGALGAIIIQDSAGSGQALKSNVEILKKHSLLASVKMPTDLFMPQAGVQTSVYIFKAHEPHDYEKPVKFIDFRNDGFKRTKRGLNETSNPTKRYEEIIKIYKAGLNAKVSKELWGDLETIYIEDFIAKPCENKHAKDFNFEAHQKNETKPELEDFKRTIADYLSYEVGLILKNQTPPK
;
A
#
# COMPACT_ATOMS: atom_id res chain seq x y z
N MET A 1 5.61 -49.84 -28.56
CA MET A 1 5.63 -48.43 -28.13
C MET A 1 7.07 -47.95 -28.13
N GLN A 2 7.31 -46.76 -28.69
CA GLN A 2 8.65 -46.22 -28.88
C GLN A 2 9.02 -45.43 -27.62
N ALA A 3 9.94 -45.95 -26.82
CA ALA A 3 10.50 -45.22 -25.68
C ALA A 3 11.35 -44.05 -26.21
N PHE A 4 11.17 -42.87 -25.62
CA PHE A 4 11.98 -41.69 -25.92
C PHE A 4 13.40 -41.91 -25.39
N ARG A 5 14.40 -41.64 -26.22
CA ARG A 5 15.83 -41.81 -25.91
C ARG A 5 16.57 -40.49 -25.87
N LEU A 6 16.06 -39.49 -26.59
CA LEU A 6 16.60 -38.13 -26.68
C LEU A 6 15.49 -37.12 -26.38
N GLU A 7 15.90 -35.91 -25.99
CA GLU A 7 14.97 -34.79 -25.80
C GLU A 7 14.24 -34.44 -27.11
N ASP A 8 14.92 -34.59 -28.26
CA ASP A 8 14.33 -34.42 -29.59
C ASP A 8 13.14 -35.37 -29.83
N ASP A 9 13.08 -36.55 -29.18
CA ASP A 9 11.91 -37.44 -29.31
C ASP A 9 10.66 -36.85 -28.62
N VAL A 10 10.86 -36.09 -27.53
CA VAL A 10 9.79 -35.34 -26.86
C VAL A 10 9.35 -34.17 -27.74
N ASP A 11 10.30 -33.45 -28.36
CA ASP A 11 10.00 -32.38 -29.31
C ASP A 11 9.18 -32.90 -30.50
N ASP A 12 9.55 -34.04 -31.07
CA ASP A 12 8.84 -34.66 -32.19
C ASP A 12 7.42 -35.07 -31.80
N TYR A 13 7.23 -35.59 -30.57
CA TYR A 13 5.90 -35.86 -30.02
C TYR A 13 5.06 -34.58 -29.92
N VAL A 14 5.58 -33.52 -29.31
CA VAL A 14 4.87 -32.24 -29.14
C VAL A 14 4.50 -31.64 -30.49
N LYS A 15 5.43 -31.67 -31.45
CA LYS A 15 5.20 -31.20 -32.82
C LYS A 15 4.09 -32.00 -33.51
N LYS A 16 4.06 -33.32 -33.33
CA LYS A 16 3.02 -34.21 -33.86
C LYS A 16 1.65 -33.87 -33.25
N GLU A 17 1.58 -33.63 -31.94
CA GLU A 17 0.34 -33.23 -31.26
C GLU A 17 -0.17 -31.86 -31.73
N LEU A 18 0.70 -30.85 -31.82
CA LEU A 18 0.31 -29.54 -32.37
C LEU A 18 -0.21 -29.67 -33.82
N THR A 19 0.41 -30.52 -34.63
CA THR A 19 -0.02 -30.76 -36.02
C THR A 19 -1.36 -31.49 -36.09
N LYS A 20 -1.62 -32.46 -35.19
CA LYS A 20 -2.93 -33.15 -35.08
C LYS A 20 -4.06 -32.20 -34.72
N LEU A 21 -3.77 -31.14 -33.96
CA LEU A 21 -4.71 -30.06 -33.64
C LEU A 21 -4.95 -29.10 -34.81
N GLY A 22 -4.35 -29.35 -35.98
CA GLY A 22 -4.47 -28.50 -37.17
C GLY A 22 -3.59 -27.25 -37.14
N LEU A 23 -2.59 -27.18 -36.25
CA LEU A 23 -1.65 -26.07 -36.19
C LEU A 23 -0.50 -26.28 -37.18
N MET A 24 -0.15 -25.24 -37.92
CA MET A 24 0.92 -25.27 -38.93
C MET A 24 2.22 -24.69 -38.40
N LYS A 25 3.33 -25.41 -38.60
CA LYS A 25 4.68 -24.90 -38.31
C LYS A 25 4.97 -23.65 -39.14
N ASN A 26 5.65 -22.67 -38.54
CA ASN A 26 6.01 -21.36 -39.11
C ASN A 26 4.82 -20.44 -39.44
N LYS A 27 3.61 -20.82 -39.02
CA LYS A 27 2.40 -20.00 -39.15
C LYS A 27 1.68 -19.86 -37.82
N ASP A 28 1.39 -20.99 -37.18
CA ASP A 28 0.67 -21.06 -35.90
C ASP A 28 1.61 -21.30 -34.72
N PHE A 29 2.67 -22.10 -34.94
CA PHE A 29 3.72 -22.36 -33.96
C PHE A 29 5.12 -22.31 -34.60
N ASN A 30 6.10 -21.88 -33.83
CA ASN A 30 7.51 -21.78 -34.22
C ASN A 30 8.35 -22.72 -33.35
N VAL A 31 9.51 -23.12 -33.88
CA VAL A 31 10.45 -24.02 -33.21
C VAL A 31 11.75 -23.26 -32.95
N LYS A 32 12.28 -23.34 -31.72
CA LYS A 32 13.54 -22.70 -31.30
C LYS A 32 13.59 -21.23 -31.72
N SER A 33 14.63 -20.83 -32.44
CA SER A 33 14.88 -19.43 -32.83
C SER A 33 13.99 -18.90 -33.97
N GLN A 34 13.03 -19.66 -34.51
CA GLN A 34 12.16 -19.23 -35.62
C GLN A 34 11.00 -18.32 -35.19
N MET A 35 11.12 -17.64 -34.05
CA MET A 35 10.13 -16.75 -33.46
C MET A 35 9.98 -15.43 -34.21
N SER A 36 8.85 -14.74 -34.01
CA SER A 36 8.66 -13.39 -34.55
C SER A 36 9.71 -12.40 -33.98
N PRO A 37 10.04 -11.31 -34.71
CA PRO A 37 10.95 -10.28 -34.22
C PRO A 37 10.53 -9.71 -32.85
N SER A 38 9.22 -9.56 -32.62
CA SER A 38 8.71 -9.06 -31.35
C SER A 38 8.97 -10.02 -30.20
N LEU A 39 8.76 -11.33 -30.41
CA LEU A 39 8.98 -12.34 -29.38
C LEU A 39 10.48 -12.52 -29.09
N LYS A 40 11.34 -12.42 -30.11
CA LYS A 40 12.80 -12.37 -29.93
C LYS A 40 13.23 -11.18 -29.08
N ASN A 41 12.66 -10.01 -29.35
CA ASN A 41 12.92 -8.81 -28.57
C ASN A 41 12.46 -8.96 -27.12
N ALA A 42 11.30 -9.57 -26.90
CA ALA A 42 10.78 -9.84 -25.55
C ALA A 42 11.61 -10.89 -24.78
N LEU A 43 12.36 -11.73 -25.47
CA LEU A 43 13.25 -12.74 -24.90
C LEU A 43 14.71 -12.32 -24.83
N LEU A 44 15.05 -11.06 -25.10
CA LEU A 44 16.42 -10.56 -24.92
C LEU A 44 16.88 -10.76 -23.48
N ASN A 45 18.12 -11.24 -23.30
CA ASN A 45 18.72 -11.60 -22.02
C ASN A 45 18.04 -12.76 -21.27
N ALA A 46 17.10 -13.47 -21.90
CA ALA A 46 16.46 -14.65 -21.34
C ALA A 46 17.26 -15.94 -21.60
N SER A 47 18.43 -15.86 -22.23
CA SER A 47 19.27 -17.03 -22.47
C SER A 47 19.63 -17.77 -21.16
N LYS A 48 19.64 -19.10 -21.26
CA LYS A 48 20.03 -20.01 -20.17
C LYS A 48 21.55 -20.21 -20.10
N THR A 49 22.33 -19.59 -20.99
CA THR A 49 23.80 -19.68 -21.02
C THR A 49 24.44 -18.67 -20.06
N LYS A 50 25.64 -18.99 -19.55
CA LYS A 50 26.36 -18.19 -18.53
C LYS A 50 26.59 -16.72 -18.91
N ASP A 51 26.71 -16.41 -20.20
CA ASP A 51 27.03 -15.05 -20.65
C ASP A 51 25.79 -14.16 -20.83
N LYS A 52 24.56 -14.71 -20.81
CA LYS A 52 23.25 -13.99 -20.90
C LYS A 52 23.14 -12.89 -21.99
N THR A 53 24.01 -12.90 -23.00
CA THR A 53 24.09 -11.86 -24.04
C THR A 53 23.18 -12.10 -25.25
N SER A 54 22.51 -13.26 -25.32
CA SER A 54 21.60 -13.64 -26.41
C SER A 54 20.14 -13.72 -25.94
N TYR A 55 19.21 -13.81 -26.90
CA TYR A 55 17.80 -14.05 -26.59
C TYR A 55 17.57 -15.49 -26.14
N GLY A 56 16.51 -15.70 -25.35
CA GLY A 56 16.06 -17.04 -24.95
C GLY A 56 15.46 -17.81 -26.13
N GLU A 57 15.73 -19.12 -26.20
CA GLU A 57 15.25 -19.99 -27.26
C GLU A 57 14.37 -21.10 -26.66
N PRO A 58 13.05 -20.86 -26.53
CA PRO A 58 12.13 -21.92 -26.14
C PRO A 58 11.99 -22.99 -27.21
N ASP A 59 11.74 -24.23 -26.82
CA ASP A 59 11.58 -25.35 -27.78
C ASP A 59 10.45 -25.07 -28.79
N PHE A 60 9.28 -24.63 -28.28
CA PHE A 60 8.17 -24.16 -29.11
C PHE A 60 7.58 -22.85 -28.61
N SER A 61 7.07 -22.05 -29.54
CA SER A 61 6.33 -20.83 -29.24
C SER A 61 5.14 -20.62 -30.17
N LEU A 62 4.06 -20.04 -29.65
CA LEU A 62 2.84 -19.73 -30.41
C LEU A 62 2.41 -18.28 -30.13
N GLU A 63 1.97 -17.57 -31.18
CA GLU A 63 1.41 -16.21 -31.11
C GLU A 63 0.02 -16.15 -31.78
N LYS A 64 -0.68 -17.29 -31.87
CA LYS A 64 -1.95 -17.43 -32.60
C LYS A 64 -3.17 -16.87 -31.86
N TYR A 65 -3.19 -16.94 -30.54
CA TYR A 65 -4.39 -16.69 -29.75
C TYR A 65 -4.47 -15.25 -29.26
N THR A 66 -5.67 -14.69 -29.29
CA THR A 66 -5.95 -13.32 -28.87
C THR A 66 -6.75 -13.30 -27.57
N HIS A 67 -6.63 -12.19 -26.82
CA HIS A 67 -7.33 -12.01 -25.56
C HIS A 67 -8.85 -11.91 -25.77
N PRO A 68 -9.70 -12.60 -24.97
CA PRO A 68 -11.15 -12.67 -25.22
C PRO A 68 -11.86 -11.31 -25.22
N LYS A 69 -11.37 -10.33 -24.47
CA LYS A 69 -11.91 -8.96 -24.41
C LYS A 69 -11.16 -7.95 -25.29
N ASN A 70 -10.00 -8.32 -25.84
CA ASN A 70 -9.18 -7.44 -26.67
C ASN A 70 -8.53 -8.25 -27.79
N LYS A 71 -9.17 -8.27 -28.96
CA LYS A 71 -8.73 -9.07 -30.10
C LYS A 71 -7.40 -8.62 -30.70
N GLU A 72 -6.92 -7.42 -30.37
CA GLU A 72 -5.61 -6.91 -30.82
C GLU A 72 -4.47 -7.38 -29.91
N SER A 73 -4.78 -7.87 -28.70
CA SER A 73 -3.80 -8.35 -27.73
C SER A 73 -3.56 -9.84 -27.93
N VAL A 74 -2.33 -10.22 -28.27
CA VAL A 74 -1.91 -11.62 -28.40
C VAL A 74 -1.48 -12.17 -27.04
N ILE A 75 -1.83 -13.42 -26.76
CA ILE A 75 -1.35 -14.17 -25.58
C ILE A 75 -0.34 -15.22 -26.08
N PRO A 76 0.98 -14.98 -25.91
CA PRO A 76 2.00 -15.93 -26.32
C PRO A 76 1.94 -17.21 -25.48
N ILE A 77 2.32 -18.32 -26.09
CA ILE A 77 2.44 -19.61 -25.44
C ILE A 77 3.86 -20.11 -25.65
N ILE A 78 4.53 -20.45 -24.56
CA ILE A 78 5.88 -20.99 -24.55
C ILE A 78 5.87 -22.42 -24.03
N ILE A 79 6.54 -23.33 -24.75
CA ILE A 79 6.64 -24.72 -24.39
C ILE A 79 8.12 -25.08 -24.23
N GLU A 80 8.43 -25.76 -23.13
CA GLU A 80 9.74 -26.37 -22.86
C GLU A 80 9.58 -27.85 -22.59
N ASN A 81 10.49 -28.62 -23.18
CA ASN A 81 10.48 -30.06 -23.15
C ASN A 81 11.73 -30.59 -22.45
N LYS A 82 11.60 -31.67 -21.69
CA LYS A 82 12.74 -32.39 -21.10
C LYS A 82 12.54 -33.89 -21.18
N LEU A 83 13.63 -34.62 -21.44
CA LEU A 83 13.61 -36.08 -21.33
C LEU A 83 13.46 -36.50 -19.85
N TYR A 84 12.68 -37.56 -19.61
CA TYR A 84 12.33 -38.14 -18.31
C TYR A 84 11.35 -37.32 -17.47
N ALA A 85 10.31 -37.99 -16.95
CA ALA A 85 9.28 -37.38 -16.10
C ALA A 85 9.84 -36.64 -14.86
N LYS A 86 10.95 -37.12 -14.28
CA LYS A 86 11.62 -36.46 -13.13
C LYS A 86 12.14 -35.05 -13.42
N ASN A 87 12.31 -34.71 -14.70
CA ASN A 87 12.80 -33.41 -15.15
C ASN A 87 11.65 -32.43 -15.46
N LEU A 88 10.40 -32.75 -15.07
CA LEU A 88 9.28 -31.83 -15.24
C LEU A 88 9.49 -30.52 -14.47
N LYS A 89 9.80 -30.60 -13.17
CA LYS A 89 10.00 -29.42 -12.31
C LYS A 89 10.89 -29.70 -11.10
N LYS A 90 11.54 -28.65 -10.59
CA LYS A 90 12.30 -28.67 -9.34
C LYS A 90 11.65 -27.82 -8.26
N LEU A 91 11.39 -28.44 -7.11
CA LEU A 91 10.81 -27.80 -5.92
C LEU A 91 11.81 -27.80 -4.74
N LYS A 92 11.72 -26.77 -3.90
CA LYS A 92 12.31 -26.69 -2.55
C LYS A 92 11.26 -26.12 -1.60
N ASN A 93 10.88 -26.86 -0.56
CA ASN A 93 9.78 -26.50 0.35
C ASN A 93 8.50 -26.11 -0.40
N ASP A 94 8.05 -26.96 -1.33
CA ASP A 94 6.88 -26.76 -2.19
C ASP A 94 6.90 -25.51 -3.09
N THR A 95 8.05 -24.83 -3.18
CA THR A 95 8.25 -23.65 -4.03
C THR A 95 9.15 -24.01 -5.22
N LEU A 96 8.80 -23.54 -6.41
CA LEU A 96 9.63 -23.71 -7.62
C LEU A 96 10.97 -23.01 -7.46
N GLN A 97 12.06 -23.71 -7.77
CA GLN A 97 13.40 -23.12 -7.76
C GLN A 97 13.63 -22.23 -9.00
N ASN A 98 14.32 -21.11 -8.82
CA ASN A 98 14.58 -20.15 -9.90
C ASN A 98 16.08 -19.87 -10.12
N ASP A 99 16.95 -20.82 -9.75
CA ASP A 99 18.39 -20.74 -10.05
C ASP A 99 18.68 -21.21 -11.49
N ASP A 100 19.80 -20.74 -12.06
CA ASP A 100 20.17 -21.03 -13.45
C ASP A 100 20.26 -22.55 -13.73
N SER A 101 20.65 -23.38 -12.76
CA SER A 101 20.70 -24.84 -12.92
C SER A 101 19.28 -25.43 -13.01
N SER A 102 18.36 -24.99 -12.16
CA SER A 102 16.96 -25.42 -12.21
C SER A 102 16.26 -24.99 -13.50
N ILE A 103 16.47 -23.74 -13.93
CA ILE A 103 15.90 -23.19 -15.18
C ILE A 103 16.38 -23.98 -16.41
N SER A 104 17.64 -24.42 -16.41
CA SER A 104 18.21 -25.18 -17.53
C SER A 104 17.77 -26.65 -17.56
N LYS A 105 17.65 -27.30 -16.40
CA LYS A 105 17.45 -28.75 -16.31
C LYS A 105 15.98 -29.20 -16.27
N TYR A 106 15.05 -28.31 -15.96
CA TYR A 106 13.65 -28.68 -15.74
C TYR A 106 12.68 -27.91 -16.64
N ALA A 107 11.70 -28.60 -17.20
CA ALA A 107 10.81 -28.10 -18.23
C ALA A 107 9.96 -26.90 -17.74
N VAL A 108 9.24 -27.07 -16.62
CA VAL A 108 8.39 -26.02 -16.04
C VAL A 108 9.21 -24.80 -15.62
N ASN A 109 10.38 -25.01 -15.00
CA ASN A 109 11.26 -23.92 -14.57
C ASN A 109 11.76 -23.12 -15.79
N GLY A 110 12.12 -23.79 -16.88
CA GLY A 110 12.50 -23.16 -18.15
C GLY A 110 11.35 -22.39 -18.80
N ALA A 111 10.16 -22.98 -18.89
CA ALA A 111 9.00 -22.34 -19.52
C ALA A 111 8.57 -21.08 -18.76
N LEU A 112 8.54 -21.15 -17.43
CA LEU A 112 8.21 -20.00 -16.58
C LEU A 112 9.25 -18.89 -16.68
N HIS A 113 10.55 -19.22 -16.73
CA HIS A 113 11.60 -18.23 -16.93
C HIS A 113 11.41 -17.46 -18.25
N TYR A 114 11.11 -18.16 -19.35
CA TYR A 114 10.84 -17.49 -20.62
C TYR A 114 9.56 -16.66 -20.59
N ALA A 115 8.46 -17.21 -20.06
CA ALA A 115 7.21 -16.48 -19.92
C ALA A 115 7.37 -15.20 -19.08
N GLN A 116 8.08 -15.27 -17.95
CA GLN A 116 8.37 -14.12 -17.09
C GLN A 116 9.20 -13.06 -17.82
N ASN A 117 10.20 -13.47 -18.60
CA ASN A 117 11.00 -12.53 -19.39
C ASN A 117 10.18 -11.86 -20.50
N ILE A 118 9.32 -12.61 -21.19
CA ILE A 118 8.40 -12.03 -22.19
C ILE A 118 7.56 -10.92 -21.57
N LEU A 119 7.07 -11.13 -20.35
CA LEU A 119 6.27 -10.16 -19.62
C LEU A 119 7.06 -8.99 -19.02
N LYS A 120 8.40 -8.98 -19.11
CA LYS A 120 9.20 -7.78 -18.82
C LYS A 120 9.04 -6.73 -19.93
N ASN A 121 8.80 -7.14 -21.17
CA ASN A 121 8.61 -6.25 -22.32
C ASN A 121 7.11 -6.10 -22.65
N LYS A 122 6.44 -5.21 -21.90
CA LYS A 122 4.97 -5.08 -21.87
C LYS A 122 4.33 -4.32 -23.03
N GLU A 123 5.11 -3.78 -23.96
CA GLU A 123 4.55 -3.06 -25.11
C GLU A 123 3.64 -3.95 -25.96
N LYS A 124 3.94 -5.26 -26.02
CA LYS A 124 3.19 -6.22 -26.83
C LYS A 124 2.46 -7.30 -26.03
N TYR A 125 3.03 -7.81 -24.93
CA TYR A 125 2.48 -8.94 -24.19
C TYR A 125 2.21 -8.59 -22.73
N LYS A 126 1.00 -8.93 -22.25
CA LYS A 126 0.57 -8.68 -20.86
C LYS A 126 0.41 -9.96 -20.05
N GLU A 127 0.25 -11.08 -20.72
CA GLU A 127 -0.01 -12.40 -20.16
C GLU A 127 0.68 -13.44 -21.04
N CYS A 128 1.01 -14.60 -20.47
CA CYS A 128 1.67 -15.67 -21.20
C CYS A 128 1.19 -17.03 -20.66
N ILE A 129 1.14 -18.04 -21.52
CA ILE A 129 0.93 -19.43 -21.10
C ILE A 129 2.28 -20.16 -21.17
N ALA A 130 2.74 -20.68 -20.03
CA ALA A 130 3.94 -21.48 -19.94
C ALA A 130 3.57 -22.97 -19.82
N ILE A 131 4.15 -23.81 -20.67
CA ILE A 131 3.90 -25.25 -20.69
C ILE A 131 5.21 -25.99 -20.48
N GLY A 132 5.28 -26.79 -19.41
CA GLY A 132 6.38 -27.73 -19.19
C GLY A 132 5.95 -29.14 -19.54
N ILE A 133 6.72 -29.82 -20.39
CA ILE A 133 6.46 -31.20 -20.81
C ILE A 133 7.69 -32.05 -20.52
N ALA A 134 7.51 -33.19 -19.84
CA ALA A 134 8.60 -34.13 -19.63
C ALA A 134 8.14 -35.59 -19.54
N GLY A 135 8.90 -36.50 -20.13
CA GLY A 135 8.55 -37.92 -20.17
C GLY A 135 9.61 -38.78 -20.86
N ASP A 136 9.46 -40.10 -20.77
CA ASP A 136 10.31 -41.11 -21.43
C ASP A 136 9.55 -41.99 -22.43
N GLY A 137 8.29 -41.66 -22.71
CA GLY A 137 7.45 -42.26 -23.75
C GLY A 137 6.07 -41.60 -23.79
N GLU A 138 5.28 -41.89 -24.83
CA GLU A 138 3.95 -41.29 -25.02
C GLU A 138 2.99 -41.55 -23.82
N GLU A 139 3.09 -42.71 -23.16
CA GLU A 139 2.26 -43.05 -21.99
C GLU A 139 2.75 -42.45 -20.66
N ASN A 140 4.02 -42.02 -20.59
CA ASN A 140 4.68 -41.51 -19.38
C ASN A 140 5.01 -40.01 -19.48
N LEU A 141 4.24 -39.30 -20.30
CA LEU A 141 4.47 -37.88 -20.56
C LEU A 141 3.62 -37.02 -19.60
N LEU A 142 4.29 -36.18 -18.84
CA LEU A 142 3.66 -35.23 -17.92
C LEU A 142 3.61 -33.85 -18.57
N ILE A 143 2.44 -33.21 -18.47
CA ILE A 143 2.21 -31.84 -18.96
C ILE A 143 1.70 -31.00 -17.78
N GLU A 144 2.35 -29.88 -17.52
CA GLU A 144 1.83 -28.84 -16.65
C GLU A 144 1.74 -27.51 -17.39
N VAL A 145 0.56 -26.90 -17.33
CA VAL A 145 0.23 -25.65 -17.99
C VAL A 145 0.02 -24.58 -16.94
N TYR A 146 0.73 -23.46 -17.08
CA TYR A 146 0.70 -22.32 -16.18
C TYR A 146 0.20 -21.08 -16.91
N TYR A 147 -0.73 -20.37 -16.27
CA TYR A 147 -1.10 -19.02 -16.65
C TYR A 147 -0.21 -18.02 -15.92
N VAL A 148 0.55 -17.22 -16.67
CA VAL A 148 1.51 -16.25 -16.15
C VAL A 148 0.96 -14.84 -16.38
N PHE A 149 0.73 -14.11 -15.29
CA PHE A 149 0.01 -12.82 -15.29
C PHE A 149 0.89 -11.63 -14.92
N ALA A 150 2.15 -11.86 -14.53
CA ALA A 150 3.17 -10.83 -14.41
C ALA A 150 4.58 -11.44 -14.52
N SER A 151 5.59 -10.58 -14.59
CA SER A 151 7.01 -10.96 -14.70
C SER A 151 7.65 -11.45 -13.39
N GLY A 152 6.98 -11.27 -12.24
CA GLY A 152 7.51 -11.70 -10.94
C GLY A 152 7.54 -13.23 -10.80
N ILE A 153 8.50 -13.75 -10.03
CA ILE A 153 8.80 -15.19 -9.88
C ILE A 153 7.55 -16.02 -9.51
N ASN A 154 6.69 -15.48 -8.62
CA ASN A 154 5.48 -16.15 -8.14
C ASN A 154 4.20 -15.75 -8.89
N SER A 155 4.32 -15.05 -10.02
CA SER A 155 3.18 -14.47 -10.74
C SER A 155 2.57 -15.44 -11.75
N HIS A 156 2.33 -16.66 -11.32
CA HIS A 156 1.83 -17.74 -12.15
C HIS A 156 0.81 -18.60 -11.38
N LYS A 157 -0.14 -19.19 -12.12
CA LYS A 157 -1.16 -20.12 -11.61
C LYS A 157 -1.07 -21.42 -12.38
N LEU A 158 -0.91 -22.54 -11.68
CA LEU A 158 -1.04 -23.87 -12.28
C LEU A 158 -2.51 -24.07 -12.68
N THR A 159 -2.73 -24.52 -13.92
CA THR A 159 -4.07 -24.77 -14.46
C THR A 159 -4.43 -26.25 -14.36
N ASN A 160 -5.71 -26.57 -14.58
CA ASN A 160 -6.20 -27.93 -14.63
C ASN A 160 -5.85 -28.66 -15.95
N ALA A 161 -5.31 -27.96 -16.94
CA ALA A 161 -5.01 -28.55 -18.24
C ALA A 161 -3.82 -29.54 -18.15
N LYS A 162 -4.03 -30.75 -18.67
CA LYS A 162 -3.05 -31.84 -18.73
C LYS A 162 -2.72 -32.30 -20.15
N ASN A 163 -3.23 -31.59 -21.15
CA ASN A 163 -3.02 -31.85 -22.58
C ASN A 163 -3.03 -30.53 -23.35
N LEU A 164 -2.73 -30.60 -24.65
CA LEU A 164 -2.66 -29.44 -25.53
C LEU A 164 -3.99 -29.13 -26.27
N HIS A 165 -5.09 -29.86 -26.01
CA HIS A 165 -6.32 -29.74 -26.81
C HIS A 165 -6.99 -28.36 -26.72
N PHE A 166 -6.73 -27.61 -25.65
CA PHE A 166 -7.20 -26.21 -25.55
C PHE A 166 -6.61 -25.29 -26.63
N LEU A 167 -5.54 -25.73 -27.32
CA LEU A 167 -4.92 -25.05 -28.45
C LEU A 167 -5.61 -25.32 -29.80
N GLU A 168 -6.61 -26.20 -29.88
CA GLU A 168 -7.23 -26.55 -31.17
C GLU A 168 -7.71 -25.31 -31.96
N ASN A 169 -8.37 -24.36 -31.28
CA ASN A 169 -8.90 -23.15 -31.91
C ASN A 169 -9.16 -22.05 -30.86
N GLN A 170 -9.46 -20.83 -31.32
CA GLN A 170 -9.71 -19.68 -30.45
C GLN A 170 -10.88 -19.89 -29.49
N LYS A 171 -11.90 -20.70 -29.84
CA LYS A 171 -13.04 -20.97 -28.96
C LYS A 171 -12.62 -21.84 -27.79
N SER A 172 -11.89 -22.93 -28.04
CA SER A 172 -11.34 -23.81 -27.02
C SER A 172 -10.35 -23.05 -26.12
N PHE A 173 -9.51 -22.19 -26.71
CA PHE A 173 -8.58 -21.34 -25.95
C PHE A 173 -9.31 -20.34 -25.04
N ASN A 174 -10.37 -19.69 -25.53
CA ASN A 174 -11.15 -18.75 -24.72
C ASN A 174 -11.83 -19.44 -23.52
N ALA A 175 -12.29 -20.68 -23.68
CA ALA A 175 -12.88 -21.47 -22.60
C ALA A 175 -11.83 -21.78 -21.52
N PHE A 176 -10.65 -22.26 -21.93
CA PHE A 176 -9.50 -22.46 -21.06
C PHE A 176 -9.09 -21.16 -20.34
N TYR A 177 -9.00 -20.05 -21.09
CA TYR A 177 -8.59 -18.75 -20.55
C TYR A 177 -9.52 -18.28 -19.44
N LYS A 178 -10.84 -18.42 -19.63
CA LYS A 178 -11.84 -18.04 -18.62
C LYS A 178 -11.68 -18.83 -17.31
N GLU A 179 -11.23 -20.08 -17.38
CA GLU A 179 -11.00 -20.94 -16.22
C GLU A 179 -9.66 -20.62 -15.52
N CYS A 180 -8.62 -20.28 -16.27
CA CYS A 180 -7.28 -20.07 -15.72
C CYS A 180 -7.04 -18.65 -15.19
N THR A 181 -7.83 -17.65 -15.61
CA THR A 181 -7.73 -16.29 -15.05
C THR A 181 -7.99 -16.27 -13.54
N LEU A 182 -7.40 -15.29 -12.85
CA LEU A 182 -7.56 -15.14 -11.41
C LEU A 182 -8.99 -14.71 -11.04
N THR A 183 -9.62 -15.42 -10.10
CA THR A 183 -10.88 -14.96 -9.48
C THR A 183 -10.63 -13.73 -8.61
N GLU A 184 -11.68 -12.99 -8.25
CA GLU A 184 -11.55 -11.85 -7.33
C GLU A 184 -11.05 -12.30 -5.94
N GLU A 185 -11.42 -13.49 -5.45
CA GLU A 185 -10.88 -14.02 -4.20
C GLU A 185 -9.38 -14.36 -4.32
N GLU A 186 -8.94 -14.92 -5.46
CA GLU A 186 -7.53 -15.23 -5.70
C GLU A 186 -6.68 -13.96 -5.81
N LYS A 187 -7.19 -12.91 -6.48
CA LYS A 187 -6.55 -11.59 -6.50
C LYS A 187 -6.43 -11.03 -5.08
N HIS A 188 -7.48 -11.15 -4.28
CA HIS A 188 -7.47 -10.72 -2.90
C HIS A 188 -6.45 -11.49 -2.05
N PHE A 189 -6.35 -12.82 -2.23
CA PHE A 189 -5.38 -13.65 -1.53
C PHE A 189 -3.92 -13.29 -1.92
N ILE A 190 -3.65 -13.05 -3.20
CA ILE A 190 -2.35 -12.60 -3.68
C ILE A 190 -2.00 -11.25 -3.05
N LEU A 191 -2.95 -10.30 -3.01
CA LEU A 191 -2.76 -9.00 -2.36
C LEU A 191 -2.46 -9.15 -0.86
N ILE A 192 -3.18 -10.02 -0.14
CA ILE A 192 -2.92 -10.31 1.28
C ILE A 192 -1.50 -10.89 1.46
N LYS A 193 -1.11 -11.85 0.62
CA LYS A 193 0.22 -12.48 0.70
C LYS A 193 1.32 -11.45 0.45
N THR A 194 1.19 -10.64 -0.60
CA THR A 194 2.12 -9.54 -0.89
C THR A 194 2.21 -8.58 0.30
N LYS A 195 1.07 -8.19 0.89
CA LYS A 195 1.05 -7.31 2.07
C LYS A 195 1.74 -7.95 3.29
N ALA A 196 1.57 -9.25 3.50
CA ALA A 196 2.26 -9.99 4.56
C ALA A 196 3.79 -10.04 4.33
N ASP A 197 4.22 -10.26 3.08
CA ASP A 197 5.64 -10.24 2.70
C ASP A 197 6.25 -8.84 2.88
N LEU A 198 5.53 -7.78 2.51
CA LEU A 198 5.92 -6.38 2.75
C LEU A 198 6.03 -6.08 4.26
N ASN A 199 5.07 -6.54 5.07
CA ASN A 199 5.11 -6.41 6.52
C ASN A 199 6.35 -7.09 7.14
N GLU A 200 6.67 -8.30 6.68
CA GLU A 200 7.83 -9.04 7.18
C GLU A 200 9.14 -8.35 6.78
N THR A 201 9.21 -7.84 5.54
CA THR A 201 10.34 -7.07 5.02
C THR A 201 10.57 -5.79 5.82
N ALA A 202 9.52 -5.01 6.11
CA ALA A 202 9.61 -3.80 6.92
C ALA A 202 10.09 -4.09 8.36
N LYS A 203 9.64 -5.19 8.98
CA LYS A 203 10.11 -5.62 10.31
C LYS A 203 11.59 -5.98 10.31
N LYS A 204 12.06 -6.72 9.29
CA LYS A 204 13.48 -7.08 9.14
C LYS A 204 14.34 -5.84 8.97
N LEU A 205 13.92 -4.89 8.13
CA LEU A 205 14.61 -3.62 7.94
C LEU A 205 14.68 -2.79 9.24
N ASN A 206 13.56 -2.66 9.98
CA ASN A 206 13.56 -1.92 11.24
C ASN A 206 14.55 -2.52 12.25
N ARG A 207 14.64 -3.86 12.34
CA ARG A 207 15.62 -4.55 13.18
C ARG A 207 17.06 -4.31 12.72
N LEU A 208 17.34 -4.43 11.42
CA LEU A 208 18.65 -4.15 10.84
C LEU A 208 19.14 -2.75 11.23
N MET A 209 18.29 -1.73 11.06
CA MET A 209 18.65 -0.35 11.37
C MET A 209 18.78 -0.10 12.88
N HIS A 210 17.96 -0.77 13.70
CA HIS A 210 18.07 -0.71 15.15
C HIS A 210 19.38 -1.31 15.66
N ASN A 211 19.81 -2.47 15.13
CA ASN A 211 21.08 -3.12 15.47
C ASN A 211 22.28 -2.21 15.15
N HIS A 212 22.14 -1.34 14.16
CA HIS A 212 23.13 -0.33 13.78
C HIS A 212 22.95 1.03 14.50
N ASN A 213 22.16 1.10 15.57
CA ASN A 213 21.92 2.30 16.37
C ASN A 213 21.37 3.50 15.58
N ILE A 214 20.62 3.25 14.50
CA ILE A 214 19.90 4.31 13.79
C ILE A 214 18.62 4.61 14.57
N THR A 215 18.45 5.86 14.98
CA THR A 215 17.26 6.33 15.72
C THR A 215 16.02 6.32 14.83
N ALA A 216 14.84 6.19 15.44
CA ALA A 216 13.55 6.15 14.73
C ALA A 216 13.35 7.30 13.71
N PRO A 217 13.64 8.58 14.03
CA PRO A 217 13.54 9.68 13.06
C PRO A 217 14.46 9.48 11.84
N HIS A 218 15.72 9.10 12.09
CA HIS A 218 16.69 8.88 11.02
C HIS A 218 16.36 7.66 10.16
N ARG A 219 15.72 6.62 10.72
CA ARG A 219 15.33 5.43 9.96
C ARG A 219 14.45 5.80 8.78
N VAL A 220 13.51 6.71 8.99
CA VAL A 220 12.64 7.15 7.91
C VAL A 220 13.42 7.89 6.84
N LEU A 221 14.25 8.85 7.21
CA LEU A 221 15.08 9.60 6.26
C LEU A 221 15.99 8.68 5.43
N TYR A 222 16.58 7.65 6.04
CA TYR A 222 17.38 6.65 5.35
C TYR A 222 16.59 5.89 4.30
N VAL A 223 15.40 5.36 4.65
CA VAL A 223 14.57 4.63 3.69
C VAL A 223 14.10 5.54 2.56
N SER A 224 13.58 6.73 2.89
CA SER A 224 13.18 7.74 1.92
C SER A 224 14.33 8.07 0.95
N GLY A 225 15.49 8.43 1.48
CA GLY A 225 16.63 8.87 0.68
C GLY A 225 17.24 7.76 -0.17
N MET A 226 17.34 6.54 0.36
CA MET A 226 17.87 5.40 -0.39
C MET A 226 16.93 4.97 -1.53
N LEU A 227 15.61 4.97 -1.29
CA LEU A 227 14.64 4.68 -2.37
C LEU A 227 14.70 5.75 -3.47
N LEU A 228 14.89 7.02 -3.10
CA LEU A 228 15.08 8.12 -4.06
C LEU A 228 16.38 7.97 -4.85
N SER A 229 17.50 7.59 -4.22
CA SER A 229 18.78 7.43 -4.92
C SER A 229 18.80 6.23 -5.86
N MET A 230 17.96 5.23 -5.63
CA MET A 230 17.74 4.10 -6.55
C MET A 230 16.92 4.48 -7.79
N GLN A 231 16.25 5.63 -7.81
CA GLN A 231 15.44 6.04 -8.95
C GLN A 231 16.32 6.49 -10.13
N GLU A 232 15.83 6.22 -11.33
CA GLU A 232 16.51 6.60 -12.56
C GLU A 232 16.42 8.12 -12.81
N ILE A 233 17.52 8.67 -13.34
CA ILE A 233 17.64 10.06 -13.75
C ILE A 233 17.65 10.10 -15.28
N LYS A 234 16.68 10.81 -15.89
CA LYS A 234 16.61 10.97 -17.35
C LYS A 234 17.92 11.53 -17.89
N GLY A 235 18.55 10.82 -18.82
CA GLY A 235 19.81 11.24 -19.46
C GLY A 235 21.10 10.79 -18.78
N LYS A 236 21.04 10.07 -17.65
CA LYS A 236 22.20 9.44 -16.98
C LYS A 236 22.01 7.91 -16.92
N LYS A 237 23.10 7.14 -16.82
CA LYS A 237 23.04 5.68 -16.64
C LYS A 237 22.46 5.33 -15.27
N GLY A 238 21.15 5.10 -15.20
CA GLY A 238 20.44 4.44 -14.10
C GLY A 238 20.43 5.16 -12.74
N GLY A 239 19.66 4.60 -11.80
CA GLY A 239 19.79 4.90 -10.37
C GLY A 239 20.97 4.16 -9.72
N LEU A 240 21.28 4.50 -8.46
CA LEU A 240 22.37 3.86 -7.72
C LEU A 240 22.08 2.37 -7.49
N LYS A 241 23.13 1.54 -7.52
CA LYS A 241 23.07 0.10 -7.26
C LYS A 241 24.01 -0.30 -6.11
N PRO A 242 23.80 -1.48 -5.48
CA PRO A 242 24.69 -1.95 -4.40
C PRO A 242 26.17 -2.06 -4.81
N SER A 243 26.44 -2.29 -6.10
CA SER A 243 27.78 -2.33 -6.67
C SER A 243 28.49 -0.97 -6.69
N ASP A 244 27.75 0.13 -6.66
CA ASP A 244 28.29 1.49 -6.73
C ASP A 244 28.81 1.96 -5.36
N LEU A 245 28.28 1.37 -4.28
CA LEU A 245 28.71 1.60 -2.91
C LEU A 245 29.92 0.72 -2.61
N LYS A 246 31.10 1.32 -2.51
CA LYS A 246 32.38 0.60 -2.40
C LYS A 246 32.97 0.61 -0.99
N GLY A 247 32.43 1.42 -0.07
CA GLY A 247 33.02 1.63 1.25
C GLY A 247 34.30 2.46 1.20
N GLU A 248 34.44 3.34 0.19
CA GLU A 248 35.57 4.27 0.14
C GLU A 248 35.44 5.29 1.30
N LEU A 249 36.58 5.72 1.87
CA LEU A 249 36.58 6.61 3.04
C LEU A 249 36.95 8.06 2.72
N THR A 250 36.96 8.44 1.43
CA THR A 250 37.24 9.82 1.04
C THR A 250 36.00 10.70 1.29
N ASP A 251 36.22 11.99 1.51
CA ASP A 251 35.15 12.95 1.78
C ASP A 251 34.14 13.06 0.63
N THR A 252 34.52 12.69 -0.59
CA THR A 252 33.69 12.81 -1.80
C THR A 252 33.09 11.50 -2.29
N SER A 253 33.64 10.34 -1.89
CA SER A 253 33.26 9.04 -2.45
C SER A 253 32.73 8.03 -1.44
N ARG A 254 32.63 8.39 -0.15
CA ARG A 254 32.00 7.54 0.85
C ARG A 254 30.54 7.27 0.57
N ASP A 255 30.07 6.09 0.97
CA ASP A 255 28.78 5.56 0.56
C ASP A 255 27.61 6.51 0.87
N GLY A 256 27.58 7.12 2.06
CA GLY A 256 26.56 8.10 2.43
C GLY A 256 26.57 9.35 1.55
N VAL A 257 27.76 9.81 1.13
CA VAL A 257 27.94 10.96 0.24
C VAL A 257 27.47 10.62 -1.18
N LEU A 258 27.77 9.42 -1.67
CA LEU A 258 27.27 8.95 -2.98
C LEU A 258 25.74 8.90 -3.01
N VAL A 259 25.12 8.36 -1.95
CA VAL A 259 23.66 8.35 -1.80
C VAL A 259 23.10 9.77 -1.82
N PHE A 260 23.67 10.68 -1.01
CA PHE A 260 23.22 12.07 -0.94
C PHE A 260 23.35 12.81 -2.28
N ASN A 261 24.47 12.64 -2.98
CA ASN A 261 24.71 13.26 -4.28
C ASN A 261 23.69 12.77 -5.32
N GLN A 262 23.38 11.48 -5.32
CA GLN A 262 22.38 10.92 -6.21
C GLN A 262 20.97 11.45 -5.91
N ILE A 263 20.59 11.60 -4.64
CA ILE A 263 19.32 12.25 -4.25
C ILE A 263 19.27 13.68 -4.79
N SER A 264 20.36 14.44 -4.64
CA SER A 264 20.46 15.81 -5.15
C SER A 264 20.23 15.91 -6.65
N GLU A 265 20.91 15.06 -7.43
CA GLU A 265 20.71 15.01 -8.87
C GLU A 265 19.30 14.56 -9.26
N PHE A 266 18.73 13.59 -8.54
CA PHE A 266 17.35 13.16 -8.78
C PHE A 266 16.33 14.28 -8.53
N LEU A 267 16.44 14.99 -7.40
CA LEU A 267 15.51 16.06 -7.05
C LEU A 267 15.59 17.25 -8.03
N LYS A 268 16.75 17.51 -8.63
CA LYS A 268 16.89 18.52 -9.70
C LYS A 268 16.09 18.19 -10.96
N THR A 269 15.80 16.90 -11.22
CA THR A 269 14.95 16.50 -12.35
C THR A 269 13.46 16.68 -12.08
N LYS A 270 13.07 16.90 -10.82
CA LYS A 270 11.69 17.12 -10.42
C LYS A 270 11.35 18.59 -10.51
N ASN A 271 10.11 18.88 -10.87
CA ASN A 271 9.59 20.25 -10.95
C ASN A 271 9.29 20.79 -9.53
N LEU A 272 10.35 20.99 -8.74
CA LEU A 272 10.28 21.51 -7.37
C LEU A 272 10.83 22.93 -7.34
N SER A 273 10.26 23.80 -6.50
CA SER A 273 10.87 25.10 -6.21
C SER A 273 12.24 24.90 -5.55
N GLU A 274 13.13 25.88 -5.72
CA GLU A 274 14.49 25.81 -5.16
C GLU A 274 14.46 25.68 -3.63
N GLU A 275 13.65 26.49 -2.96
CA GLU A 275 13.47 26.44 -1.51
C GLU A 275 13.02 25.06 -1.03
N LYS A 276 12.04 24.45 -1.70
CA LYS A 276 11.55 23.11 -1.35
C LYS A 276 12.64 22.05 -1.52
N ARG A 277 13.37 22.11 -2.63
CA ARG A 277 14.49 21.21 -2.90
C ARG A 277 15.59 21.35 -1.84
N ASP A 278 15.95 22.56 -1.47
CA ASP A 278 17.02 22.83 -0.50
C ASP A 278 16.64 22.35 0.90
N LEU A 279 15.37 22.53 1.32
CA LEU A 279 14.85 21.99 2.58
C LEU A 279 14.89 20.45 2.63
N MET A 280 14.51 19.79 1.53
CA MET A 280 14.61 18.34 1.43
C MET A 280 16.07 17.87 1.51
N LEU A 281 16.97 18.55 0.80
CA LEU A 281 18.40 18.22 0.82
C LEU A 281 19.02 18.45 2.21
N ALA A 282 18.62 19.51 2.92
CA ALA A 282 19.05 19.71 4.30
C ALA A 282 18.69 18.53 5.20
N SER A 283 17.48 17.97 5.03
CA SER A 283 17.02 16.79 5.78
C SER A 283 17.78 15.52 5.37
N PHE A 284 18.01 15.30 4.07
CA PHE A 284 18.74 14.11 3.58
C PHE A 284 20.25 14.15 3.85
N LYS A 285 20.81 15.33 4.16
CA LYS A 285 22.22 15.46 4.54
C LYS A 285 22.58 14.65 5.78
N GLU A 286 21.61 14.33 6.64
CA GLU A 286 21.81 13.45 7.81
C GLU A 286 22.29 12.05 7.42
N ILE A 287 21.96 11.54 6.22
CA ILE A 287 22.47 10.26 5.71
C ILE A 287 23.99 10.28 5.56
N SER A 288 24.52 11.42 5.09
CA SER A 288 25.93 11.65 4.83
C SER A 288 26.58 12.49 5.92
N LYS A 289 26.04 12.59 7.13
CA LYS A 289 26.62 13.47 8.17
C LYS A 289 27.66 12.77 9.03
N ASP A 290 27.40 11.51 9.37
CA ASP A 290 28.27 10.70 10.21
C ASP A 290 29.17 9.79 9.35
N PRO A 291 30.49 10.07 9.25
CA PRO A 291 31.41 9.25 8.48
C PRO A 291 31.63 7.86 9.08
N GLN A 292 31.33 7.65 10.36
CA GLN A 292 31.50 6.32 10.98
C GLN A 292 30.56 5.28 10.39
N ARG A 293 29.39 5.70 9.89
CA ARG A 293 28.40 4.82 9.24
C ARG A 293 28.89 4.27 7.91
N ASP A 294 29.89 4.91 7.30
CA ASP A 294 30.48 4.49 6.03
C ASP A 294 31.73 3.60 6.22
N LYS A 295 32.17 3.37 7.46
CA LYS A 295 33.26 2.43 7.76
C LYS A 295 32.78 0.99 7.69
N GLU A 296 33.67 0.10 7.25
CA GLU A 296 33.42 -1.34 7.18
C GLU A 296 33.12 -1.91 8.57
N THR A 297 32.05 -2.71 8.65
CA THR A 297 31.61 -3.37 9.88
C THR A 297 31.02 -4.73 9.56
N SER A 298 30.90 -5.57 10.59
CA SER A 298 30.35 -6.92 10.48
C SER A 298 28.95 -6.90 9.87
N LEU A 299 28.69 -7.85 8.98
CA LEU A 299 27.39 -8.01 8.35
C LEU A 299 26.29 -8.40 9.35
N ASP A 300 25.16 -7.70 9.30
CA ASP A 300 23.96 -8.14 9.98
C ASP A 300 23.38 -9.42 9.34
N LYS A 301 22.77 -10.27 10.16
CA LYS A 301 22.16 -11.54 9.72
C LYS A 301 21.13 -11.35 8.60
N ALA A 302 20.47 -10.20 8.54
CA ALA A 302 19.45 -9.91 7.52
C ALA A 302 20.04 -9.76 6.11
N ILE A 303 21.33 -9.43 5.98
CA ILE A 303 22.00 -9.20 4.69
C ILE A 303 23.21 -10.10 4.45
N SER A 304 23.59 -10.94 5.43
CA SER A 304 24.82 -11.73 5.37
C SER A 304 24.82 -12.80 4.26
N MET A 305 23.65 -13.11 3.69
CA MET A 305 23.53 -13.99 2.51
C MET A 305 23.63 -13.25 1.17
N LEU A 306 23.54 -11.91 1.18
CA LEU A 306 23.54 -11.06 -0.01
C LEU A 306 24.90 -10.40 -0.26
N LEU A 307 25.72 -10.25 0.79
CA LEU A 307 27.04 -9.64 0.72
C LEU A 307 28.10 -10.67 1.12
N GLU A 308 29.15 -10.81 0.29
CA GLU A 308 30.22 -11.79 0.50
C GLU A 308 31.27 -11.35 1.53
N LYS A 309 31.37 -10.04 1.77
CA LYS A 309 32.33 -9.41 2.69
C LYS A 309 31.68 -8.33 3.53
N ASP A 310 32.33 -7.99 4.63
CA ASP A 310 31.95 -6.87 5.49
C ASP A 310 31.80 -5.58 4.70
N SER A 311 30.91 -4.71 5.19
CA SER A 311 30.54 -3.51 4.46
C SER A 311 30.00 -2.42 5.37
N SER A 312 29.96 -1.19 4.85
CA SER A 312 29.41 -0.05 5.58
C SER A 312 27.95 -0.25 5.97
N ILE A 313 27.53 0.41 7.05
CA ILE A 313 26.12 0.40 7.48
C ILE A 313 25.23 0.95 6.36
N THR A 314 25.67 2.02 5.70
CA THR A 314 24.98 2.60 4.54
C THR A 314 24.77 1.57 3.43
N LYS A 315 25.81 0.81 3.06
CA LYS A 315 25.71 -0.23 2.04
C LYS A 315 24.83 -1.40 2.46
N GLN A 316 24.90 -1.83 3.72
CA GLN A 316 24.07 -2.92 4.23
C GLN A 316 22.57 -2.57 4.10
N ILE A 317 22.17 -1.39 4.56
CA ILE A 317 20.78 -0.92 4.47
C ILE A 317 20.36 -0.69 3.01
N PHE A 318 21.23 -0.06 2.22
CA PHE A 318 20.97 0.16 0.80
C PHE A 318 20.76 -1.16 0.05
N THR A 319 21.59 -2.17 0.30
CA THR A 319 21.50 -3.49 -0.34
C THR A 319 20.21 -4.20 0.07
N PHE A 320 19.83 -4.13 1.34
CA PHE A 320 18.55 -4.67 1.80
C PHE A 320 17.38 -4.06 1.04
N LEU A 321 17.33 -2.72 0.98
CA LEU A 321 16.29 -2.01 0.24
C LEU A 321 16.35 -2.35 -1.26
N TYR A 322 17.54 -2.48 -1.84
CA TYR A 322 17.66 -2.81 -3.25
C TYR A 322 17.09 -4.19 -3.58
N GLU A 323 17.48 -5.22 -2.83
CA GLU A 323 17.12 -6.61 -3.13
C GLU A 323 15.70 -7.00 -2.67
N PHE A 324 15.21 -6.43 -1.57
CA PHE A 324 13.89 -6.81 -1.03
C PHE A 324 12.78 -5.81 -1.36
N VAL A 325 13.12 -4.64 -1.90
CA VAL A 325 12.15 -3.59 -2.24
C VAL A 325 12.28 -3.23 -3.71
N HIS A 326 13.40 -2.62 -4.09
CA HIS A 326 13.53 -2.01 -5.40
C HIS A 326 13.47 -3.03 -6.54
N LYS A 327 14.20 -4.12 -6.43
CA LYS A 327 14.28 -5.17 -7.44
C LYS A 327 12.96 -5.95 -7.57
N PRO A 328 12.33 -6.49 -6.51
CA PRO A 328 11.02 -7.15 -6.63
C PRO A 328 9.97 -6.23 -7.25
N ILE A 329 10.01 -4.93 -6.90
CA ILE A 329 9.09 -3.97 -7.47
C ILE A 329 9.37 -3.76 -8.95
N ASN A 330 10.61 -3.47 -9.37
CA ASN A 330 11.01 -3.34 -10.78
C ASN A 330 10.96 -4.63 -11.60
N GLU A 331 10.71 -5.77 -10.96
CA GLU A 331 10.47 -7.06 -11.64
C GLU A 331 8.97 -7.39 -11.70
N SER A 332 8.10 -6.62 -11.03
CA SER A 332 6.68 -6.92 -10.80
C SER A 332 5.68 -6.15 -11.69
N ASP A 333 6.16 -5.47 -12.75
CA ASP A 333 5.63 -4.32 -13.53
C ASP A 333 4.15 -4.19 -13.92
N ASN A 334 3.17 -4.70 -13.19
CA ASN A 334 1.76 -4.43 -13.45
C ASN A 334 1.41 -3.05 -12.89
N THR A 335 1.68 -1.98 -13.64
CA THR A 335 1.08 -0.63 -13.48
C THR A 335 1.12 -0.01 -12.06
N GLY A 336 1.87 -0.60 -11.13
CA GLY A 336 1.78 -0.37 -9.69
C GLY A 336 3.13 -0.30 -9.01
N HIS A 337 4.22 -0.06 -9.74
CA HIS A 337 5.54 0.17 -9.15
C HIS A 337 5.54 1.22 -8.06
N LEU A 338 4.89 2.33 -8.37
CA LEU A 338 4.74 3.48 -7.49
C LEU A 338 3.77 3.18 -6.34
N ASP A 339 2.78 2.32 -6.59
CA ASP A 339 1.81 1.90 -5.57
C ASP A 339 2.43 0.94 -4.56
N ILE A 340 3.19 -0.08 -5.01
CA ILE A 340 3.90 -1.02 -4.13
C ILE A 340 5.04 -0.32 -3.39
N MET A 341 5.80 0.56 -4.05
CA MET A 341 6.82 1.39 -3.38
C MET A 341 6.20 2.25 -2.29
N GLY A 342 5.11 2.93 -2.63
CA GLY A 342 4.37 3.75 -1.69
C GLY A 342 3.79 2.92 -0.54
N GLU A 343 3.23 1.75 -0.81
CA GLU A 343 2.65 0.85 0.21
C GLU A 343 3.72 0.31 1.16
N LEU A 344 4.87 -0.13 0.64
CA LEU A 344 5.97 -0.54 1.49
C LEU A 344 6.49 0.65 2.31
N TYR A 345 6.61 1.82 1.68
CA TYR A 345 7.03 3.03 2.38
C TYR A 345 6.06 3.37 3.51
N SER A 346 4.75 3.31 3.27
CA SER A 346 3.71 3.51 4.29
C SER A 346 3.79 2.46 5.41
N GLU A 347 4.02 1.19 5.09
CA GLU A 347 4.15 0.16 6.10
C GLU A 347 5.45 0.30 6.90
N PHE A 348 6.55 0.71 6.26
CA PHE A 348 7.79 1.03 6.94
C PHE A 348 7.63 2.23 7.88
N LEU A 349 6.98 3.31 7.43
CA LEU A 349 6.66 4.48 8.27
C LEU A 349 5.94 4.05 9.55
N LYS A 350 4.98 3.14 9.45
CA LYS A 350 4.23 2.62 10.60
C LYS A 350 5.12 1.91 11.63
N TYR A 351 6.16 1.17 11.21
CA TYR A 351 7.11 0.55 12.15
C TYR A 351 8.16 1.53 12.65
N ALA A 352 8.76 2.31 11.76
CA ALA A 352 9.83 3.25 12.09
C ALA A 352 9.35 4.37 13.03
N LEU A 353 8.14 4.89 12.82
CA LEU A 353 7.48 5.86 13.70
C LEU A 353 6.63 5.18 14.78
N GLY A 354 6.37 3.87 14.65
CA GLY A 354 5.62 3.06 15.62
C GLY A 354 6.34 2.91 16.95
N ASP A 355 7.68 2.87 16.94
CA ASP A 355 8.55 2.90 18.12
C ASP A 355 8.67 4.33 18.72
N GLY A 356 8.00 5.33 18.12
CA GLY A 356 8.20 6.77 18.23
C GLY A 356 7.74 7.48 19.51
N LYS A 357 7.93 6.86 20.69
CA LYS A 357 7.83 7.59 21.97
C LYS A 357 8.69 8.87 21.99
N GLU A 358 9.77 8.91 21.24
CA GLU A 358 10.74 10.02 21.22
C GLU A 358 10.30 11.24 20.39
N LEU A 359 9.37 11.10 19.44
CA LEU A 359 8.95 12.20 18.57
C LEU A 359 7.62 12.85 18.99
N GLY A 360 6.78 12.15 19.76
CA GLY A 360 5.43 12.62 20.10
C GLY A 360 4.47 12.74 18.90
N ILE A 361 4.86 12.22 17.73
CA ILE A 361 4.08 12.27 16.49
C ILE A 361 3.25 10.99 16.39
N VAL A 362 1.93 11.15 16.37
CA VAL A 362 0.98 10.05 16.20
C VAL A 362 0.51 10.03 14.76
N LEU A 363 0.92 9.01 13.99
CA LEU A 363 0.43 8.84 12.63
C LEU A 363 -0.96 8.21 12.61
N THR A 364 -1.82 8.73 11.73
CA THR A 364 -3.14 8.15 11.47
C THR A 364 -3.00 6.80 10.75
N PRO A 365 -3.59 5.72 11.25
CA PRO A 365 -3.53 4.43 10.56
C PRO A 365 -4.19 4.48 9.17
N PRO A 366 -3.64 3.78 8.15
CA PRO A 366 -4.16 3.86 6.77
C PRO A 366 -5.64 3.49 6.60
N TYR A 367 -6.14 2.55 7.40
CA TYR A 367 -7.55 2.17 7.35
C TYR A 367 -8.48 3.27 7.89
N VAL A 368 -7.99 4.16 8.78
CA VAL A 368 -8.75 5.32 9.25
C VAL A 368 -8.73 6.43 8.22
N THR A 369 -7.56 6.72 7.64
CA THR A 369 -7.47 7.75 6.60
C THR A 369 -8.33 7.38 5.39
N LYS A 370 -8.32 6.11 4.97
CA LYS A 370 -9.22 5.59 3.92
C LYS A 370 -10.69 5.77 4.30
N MET A 371 -11.08 5.33 5.50
CA MET A 371 -12.46 5.40 5.98
C MET A 371 -12.98 6.84 6.02
N MET A 372 -12.20 7.78 6.54
CA MET A 372 -12.59 9.19 6.55
C MET A 372 -12.71 9.77 5.12
N SER A 373 -11.80 9.43 4.21
CA SER A 373 -11.93 9.82 2.79
C SER A 373 -13.19 9.23 2.14
N GLU A 374 -13.55 7.98 2.46
CA GLU A 374 -14.78 7.32 1.96
C GLU A 374 -16.06 7.92 2.59
N LEU A 375 -16.03 8.31 3.86
CA LEU A 375 -17.12 9.01 4.55
C LEU A 375 -17.42 10.34 3.86
N LEU A 376 -16.38 11.08 3.45
CA LEU A 376 -16.56 12.35 2.73
C LEU A 376 -16.86 12.16 1.24
N GLY A 377 -16.79 10.93 0.72
CA GLY A 377 -17.13 10.63 -0.67
C GLY A 377 -16.11 11.11 -1.69
N VAL A 378 -14.81 11.04 -1.34
CA VAL A 378 -13.71 11.38 -2.25
C VAL A 378 -13.83 10.61 -3.57
N ASN A 379 -13.68 11.32 -4.68
CA ASN A 379 -13.86 10.86 -6.05
C ASN A 379 -12.99 11.67 -7.03
N ALA A 380 -13.05 11.36 -8.33
CA ALA A 380 -12.20 12.00 -9.35
C ALA A 380 -12.25 13.54 -9.39
N GLU A 381 -13.35 14.16 -8.97
CA GLU A 381 -13.58 15.62 -8.99
C GLU A 381 -13.27 16.29 -7.63
N SER A 382 -12.68 15.54 -6.69
CA SER A 382 -12.35 16.04 -5.35
C SER A 382 -11.07 16.87 -5.37
N PHE A 383 -11.10 18.03 -4.70
CA PHE A 383 -9.96 18.86 -4.34
C PHE A 383 -9.76 18.76 -2.84
N VAL A 384 -8.75 17.99 -2.45
CA VAL A 384 -8.52 17.53 -1.07
C VAL A 384 -7.44 18.38 -0.42
N MET A 385 -7.78 18.96 0.73
CA MET A 385 -6.86 19.75 1.55
C MET A 385 -6.59 19.06 2.89
N ASP A 386 -5.33 19.06 3.31
CA ASP A 386 -4.87 18.61 4.63
C ASP A 386 -3.92 19.67 5.23
N LEU A 387 -4.34 20.30 6.32
CA LEU A 387 -3.64 21.41 6.96
C LEU A 387 -2.74 20.98 8.13
N ALA A 388 -2.62 19.67 8.36
CA ALA A 388 -1.71 19.07 9.32
C ALA A 388 -1.17 17.77 8.71
N THR A 389 -0.52 17.92 7.55
CA THR A 389 -0.31 16.82 6.60
C THR A 389 0.49 15.64 7.16
N GLY A 390 1.40 15.87 8.11
CA GLY A 390 2.25 14.82 8.68
C GLY A 390 3.02 14.10 7.58
N SER A 391 2.82 12.77 7.46
CA SER A 391 3.42 11.94 6.40
C SER A 391 2.56 11.81 5.12
N ALA A 392 1.56 12.67 4.95
CA ALA A 392 0.58 12.71 3.85
C ALA A 392 -0.45 11.55 3.83
N GLY A 393 -0.79 10.95 4.97
CA GLY A 393 -1.68 9.79 5.04
C GLY A 393 -3.07 10.00 4.42
N PHE A 394 -3.71 11.15 4.68
CA PHE A 394 -5.01 11.49 4.09
C PHE A 394 -4.90 11.77 2.59
N LEU A 395 -3.91 12.56 2.16
CA LEU A 395 -3.71 12.87 0.75
C LEU A 395 -3.49 11.61 -0.09
N ILE A 396 -2.73 10.64 0.45
CA ILE A 396 -2.51 9.35 -0.22
C ILE A 396 -3.79 8.52 -0.30
N SER A 397 -4.52 8.43 0.81
CA SER A 397 -5.77 7.65 0.84
C SER A 397 -6.79 8.22 -0.15
N SER A 398 -6.89 9.54 -0.20
CA SER A 398 -7.72 10.24 -1.16
C SER A 398 -7.25 10.02 -2.59
N MET A 399 -5.95 10.14 -2.87
CA MET A 399 -5.38 9.89 -4.19
C MET A 399 -5.70 8.49 -4.72
N VAL A 400 -5.63 7.46 -3.86
CA VAL A 400 -5.99 6.07 -4.24
C VAL A 400 -7.45 6.00 -4.67
N LEU A 401 -8.38 6.54 -3.87
CA LEU A 401 -9.81 6.55 -4.20
C LEU A 401 -10.12 7.33 -5.49
N MET A 402 -9.43 8.46 -5.71
CA MET A 402 -9.55 9.25 -6.93
C MET A 402 -9.09 8.46 -8.16
N ILE A 403 -7.95 7.78 -8.08
CA ILE A 403 -7.44 6.94 -9.16
C ILE A 403 -8.41 5.78 -9.45
N GLU A 404 -8.91 5.10 -8.42
CA GLU A 404 -9.90 4.03 -8.57
C GLU A 404 -11.16 4.51 -9.30
N ASP A 405 -11.67 5.70 -8.94
CA ASP A 405 -12.84 6.29 -9.57
C ASP A 405 -12.59 6.72 -11.03
N ILE A 406 -11.41 7.28 -11.32
CA ILE A 406 -10.96 7.62 -12.68
C ILE A 406 -10.84 6.35 -13.54
N GLU A 407 -10.18 5.31 -13.03
CA GLU A 407 -9.99 4.04 -13.75
C GLU A 407 -11.32 3.33 -14.00
N LYS A 408 -12.25 3.39 -13.03
CA LYS A 408 -13.61 2.86 -13.18
C LYS A 408 -14.39 3.62 -14.24
N THR A 409 -14.23 4.93 -14.33
CA THR A 409 -14.99 5.80 -15.24
C THR A 409 -14.45 5.77 -16.67
N TYR A 410 -13.13 5.84 -16.85
CA TYR A 410 -12.49 5.97 -18.16
C TYR A 410 -11.82 4.69 -18.66
N GLY A 411 -11.77 3.64 -17.84
CA GLY A 411 -11.06 2.41 -18.13
C GLY A 411 -9.58 2.50 -17.81
N LYS A 412 -9.08 1.49 -17.08
CA LYS A 412 -7.69 1.38 -16.64
C LYS A 412 -6.70 1.45 -17.82
N ASN A 413 -5.60 2.19 -17.64
CA ASN A 413 -4.52 2.41 -18.61
C ASN A 413 -4.91 3.07 -19.94
N THR A 414 -6.10 3.66 -20.04
CA THR A 414 -6.44 4.48 -21.21
C THR A 414 -5.69 5.81 -21.17
N THR A 415 -5.42 6.41 -22.33
CA THR A 415 -4.77 7.73 -22.41
C THR A 415 -5.51 8.76 -21.55
N LYS A 416 -6.84 8.78 -21.63
CA LYS A 416 -7.69 9.69 -20.85
C LYS A 416 -7.60 9.45 -19.34
N ALA A 417 -7.61 8.19 -18.90
CA ALA A 417 -7.42 7.88 -17.48
C ALA A 417 -6.04 8.33 -17.00
N ASN A 418 -4.97 8.06 -17.77
CA ASN A 418 -3.62 8.44 -17.40
C ASN A 418 -3.42 9.97 -17.32
N GLU A 419 -4.03 10.72 -18.25
CA GLU A 419 -4.03 12.19 -18.21
C GLU A 419 -4.77 12.72 -16.97
N LYS A 420 -5.96 12.18 -16.67
CA LYS A 420 -6.74 12.56 -15.48
C LYS A 420 -6.04 12.19 -14.17
N ILE A 421 -5.42 11.02 -14.10
CA ILE A 421 -4.61 10.61 -12.93
C ILE A 421 -3.45 11.58 -12.73
N LYS A 422 -2.76 11.95 -13.81
CA LYS A 422 -1.65 12.92 -13.72
C LYS A 422 -2.15 14.27 -13.23
N ASP A 423 -3.23 14.79 -13.80
CA ASP A 423 -3.83 16.06 -13.38
C ASP A 423 -4.18 16.02 -11.88
N ALA A 424 -4.97 15.03 -11.46
CA ALA A 424 -5.36 14.82 -10.07
C ALA A 424 -4.17 14.80 -9.10
N LYS A 425 -3.09 14.09 -9.45
CA LYS A 425 -1.85 14.06 -8.64
C LYS A 425 -1.24 15.47 -8.51
N THR A 426 -1.18 16.22 -9.60
CA THR A 426 -0.48 17.51 -9.63
C THR A 426 -1.28 18.68 -9.08
N THR A 427 -2.61 18.67 -9.19
CA THR A 427 -3.45 19.87 -8.97
C THR A 427 -4.52 19.71 -7.90
N GLN A 428 -4.91 18.50 -7.50
CA GLN A 428 -6.08 18.26 -6.65
C GLN A 428 -5.77 17.86 -5.20
N LEU A 429 -4.50 17.84 -4.79
CA LEU A 429 -4.06 17.43 -3.45
C LEU A 429 -3.18 18.52 -2.82
N LEU A 430 -3.70 19.24 -1.83
CA LEU A 430 -3.00 20.32 -1.13
C LEU A 430 -2.66 19.92 0.31
N GLY A 431 -1.39 20.05 0.68
CA GLY A 431 -0.89 19.75 2.03
C GLY A 431 -0.07 20.87 2.63
N VAL A 432 -0.25 21.17 3.91
CA VAL A 432 0.61 22.09 4.67
C VAL A 432 1.19 21.35 5.88
N GLU A 433 2.51 21.41 6.02
CA GLU A 433 3.26 20.79 7.12
C GLU A 433 4.30 21.77 7.69
N LEU A 434 4.32 21.91 9.01
CA LEU A 434 5.20 22.84 9.70
C LEU A 434 6.60 22.25 9.93
N ASN A 435 6.67 20.97 10.33
CA ASN A 435 7.90 20.28 10.67
C ASN A 435 8.67 19.91 9.39
N ALA A 436 9.94 20.33 9.30
CA ALA A 436 10.75 20.16 8.09
C ALA A 436 11.05 18.68 7.76
N GLU A 437 11.21 17.82 8.77
CA GLU A 437 11.41 16.39 8.56
C GLU A 437 10.13 15.76 8.03
N MET A 438 8.99 15.97 8.70
CA MET A 438 7.69 15.46 8.23
C MET A 438 7.34 15.97 6.83
N PHE A 439 7.60 17.25 6.55
CA PHE A 439 7.45 17.82 5.23
C PHE A 439 8.27 17.06 4.16
N SER A 440 9.53 16.75 4.47
CA SER A 440 10.41 16.00 3.58
C SER A 440 9.90 14.57 3.38
N LEU A 441 9.35 13.94 4.43
CA LEU A 441 8.75 12.62 4.38
C LEU A 441 7.47 12.58 3.55
N ALA A 442 6.54 13.51 3.78
CA ALA A 442 5.32 13.67 2.99
C ALA A 442 5.65 13.92 1.52
N THR A 443 6.54 14.89 1.25
CA THR A 443 6.97 15.22 -0.11
C THR A 443 7.59 14.00 -0.80
N THR A 444 8.45 13.25 -0.12
CA THR A 444 9.05 12.03 -0.66
C THR A 444 7.99 10.95 -0.93
N ASN A 445 7.06 10.73 0.00
CA ASN A 445 5.97 9.77 -0.16
C ASN A 445 5.14 10.06 -1.40
N MET A 446 4.83 11.34 -1.62
CA MET A 446 4.09 11.78 -2.78
C MET A 446 4.92 11.65 -4.08
N ILE A 447 6.24 11.95 -4.04
CA ILE A 447 7.16 11.76 -5.18
C ILE A 447 7.28 10.29 -5.60
N LEU A 448 7.39 9.39 -4.63
CA LEU A 448 7.48 7.95 -4.87
C LEU A 448 6.17 7.38 -5.45
N ARG A 449 5.06 8.13 -5.37
CA ARG A 449 3.76 7.79 -5.96
C ARG A 449 3.47 8.54 -7.28
N GLY A 450 4.43 9.31 -7.78
CA GLY A 450 4.29 10.17 -8.97
C GLY A 450 4.57 11.63 -8.61
N ASP A 451 4.02 12.61 -9.31
CA ASP A 451 4.25 14.04 -9.03
C ASP A 451 3.20 14.67 -8.09
N GLY A 452 2.60 13.82 -7.24
CA GLY A 452 1.67 14.16 -6.16
C GLY A 452 2.17 15.18 -5.14
N SER A 453 3.44 15.58 -5.23
CA SER A 453 4.11 16.45 -4.29
C SER A 453 3.93 17.94 -4.57
N SER A 454 3.38 18.32 -5.72
CA SER A 454 3.43 19.70 -6.24
C SER A 454 2.91 20.74 -5.25
N LEU A 455 1.82 20.44 -4.56
CA LEU A 455 1.16 21.32 -3.60
C LEU A 455 1.37 20.89 -2.13
N ILE A 456 2.48 20.21 -1.82
CA ILE A 456 2.93 20.04 -0.43
C ILE A 456 3.78 21.25 -0.04
N ILE A 457 3.34 22.00 0.97
CA ILE A 457 3.92 23.28 1.39
C ILE A 457 4.51 23.15 2.78
N LYS A 458 5.74 23.62 2.95
CA LYS A 458 6.33 23.79 4.29
C LYS A 458 5.82 25.12 4.84
N GLY A 459 5.04 25.10 5.91
CA GLY A 459 4.57 26.32 6.53
C GLY A 459 3.74 26.11 7.79
N ASN A 460 3.54 27.20 8.54
CA ASN A 460 2.46 27.25 9.51
C ASN A 460 1.16 27.48 8.73
N THR A 461 0.19 26.58 8.89
CA THR A 461 -1.13 26.67 8.24
C THR A 461 -1.77 28.05 8.37
N PHE A 462 -1.70 28.65 9.55
CA PHE A 462 -2.35 29.93 9.85
C PHE A 462 -1.62 31.16 9.27
N GLU A 463 -0.33 31.00 8.94
CA GLU A 463 0.54 32.08 8.41
C GLU A 463 0.83 31.93 6.91
N THR A 464 0.59 30.75 6.35
CA THR A 464 0.76 30.47 4.93
C THR A 464 -0.15 31.40 4.10
N ASN A 465 0.34 31.83 2.94
CA ASN A 465 -0.38 32.76 2.08
C ASN A 465 -1.80 32.24 1.76
N LYS A 466 -2.80 32.96 2.23
CA LYS A 466 -4.22 32.61 2.14
C LYS A 466 -4.71 32.41 0.71
N LYS A 467 -4.10 33.11 -0.26
CA LYS A 467 -4.42 32.93 -1.70
C LYS A 467 -4.27 31.49 -2.16
N ILE A 468 -3.34 30.73 -1.58
CA ILE A 468 -3.13 29.32 -1.92
C ILE A 468 -4.41 28.52 -1.66
N TYR A 469 -5.07 28.75 -0.51
CA TYR A 469 -6.31 28.07 -0.17
C TYR A 469 -7.49 28.57 -1.01
N GLU A 470 -7.56 29.89 -1.24
CA GLU A 470 -8.62 30.53 -2.04
C GLU A 470 -8.59 30.09 -3.51
N ASP A 471 -7.40 29.96 -4.10
CA ASP A 471 -7.21 29.53 -5.49
C ASP A 471 -7.43 28.03 -5.64
N PHE A 472 -7.05 27.22 -4.64
CA PHE A 472 -7.23 25.77 -4.66
C PHE A 472 -8.70 25.34 -4.57
N LYS A 473 -9.55 26.13 -3.91
CA LYS A 473 -11.00 25.89 -3.76
C LYS A 473 -11.32 24.45 -3.31
N PRO A 474 -10.86 24.03 -2.13
CA PRO A 474 -11.07 22.67 -1.65
C PRO A 474 -12.55 22.35 -1.46
N ASN A 475 -12.95 21.15 -1.88
CA ASN A 475 -14.28 20.60 -1.60
C ASN A 475 -14.24 19.45 -0.57
N ILE A 476 -13.04 19.01 -0.19
CA ILE A 476 -12.80 18.00 0.85
C ILE A 476 -11.68 18.50 1.77
N LEU A 477 -11.90 18.44 3.09
CA LEU A 477 -10.90 18.72 4.11
C LEU A 477 -10.78 17.51 5.04
N LEU A 478 -9.57 17.00 5.26
CA LEU A 478 -9.32 15.84 6.10
C LEU A 478 -8.18 16.15 7.06
N LEU A 479 -8.40 15.99 8.38
CA LEU A 479 -7.45 16.44 9.40
C LEU A 479 -7.27 15.43 10.54
N ASN A 480 -6.02 15.29 10.97
CA ASN A 480 -5.62 14.78 12.29
C ASN A 480 -4.59 15.77 12.88
N PRO A 481 -5.04 16.89 13.47
CA PRO A 481 -4.14 17.91 13.97
C PRO A 481 -3.45 17.47 15.28
N PRO A 482 -2.36 18.13 15.69
CA PRO A 482 -1.74 17.87 16.98
C PRO A 482 -2.70 18.18 18.13
N PHE A 483 -3.04 17.16 18.93
CA PHE A 483 -3.99 17.30 20.05
C PHE A 483 -3.50 18.20 21.18
N SER A 484 -2.19 18.44 21.26
CA SER A 484 -1.59 19.38 22.21
C SER A 484 -1.73 20.85 21.81
N TYR A 485 -2.22 21.13 20.59
CA TYR A 485 -2.52 22.49 20.17
C TYR A 485 -3.72 23.05 20.93
N GLU A 486 -3.86 24.37 20.99
CA GLU A 486 -4.99 25.02 21.64
C GLU A 486 -6.34 24.46 21.16
N GLU A 487 -7.29 24.34 22.10
CA GLU A 487 -8.60 23.75 21.85
C GLU A 487 -8.52 22.37 21.16
N ASN A 488 -7.52 21.57 21.56
CA ASN A 488 -7.18 20.24 21.05
C ASN A 488 -6.91 20.17 19.53
N GLY A 489 -6.67 21.30 18.87
CA GLY A 489 -6.49 21.38 17.42
C GLY A 489 -7.76 21.71 16.62
N MET A 490 -8.91 21.96 17.27
CA MET A 490 -10.12 22.43 16.59
C MET A 490 -9.93 23.72 15.74
N PRO A 491 -9.01 24.65 16.06
CA PRO A 491 -8.74 25.80 15.20
C PRO A 491 -8.33 25.42 13.76
N PHE A 492 -7.70 24.25 13.54
CA PHE A 492 -7.33 23.79 12.19
C PHE A 492 -8.55 23.52 11.31
N ILE A 493 -9.56 22.81 11.83
CA ILE A 493 -10.78 22.54 11.04
C ILE A 493 -11.60 23.82 10.87
N LYS A 494 -11.69 24.66 11.91
CA LYS A 494 -12.34 25.97 11.81
C LYS A 494 -11.72 26.79 10.68
N PHE A 495 -10.39 26.92 10.66
CA PHE A 495 -9.68 27.66 9.62
C PHE A 495 -9.89 27.03 8.24
N GLY A 496 -9.73 25.71 8.13
CA GLY A 496 -9.91 25.02 6.85
C GLY A 496 -11.31 25.21 6.27
N LEU A 497 -12.36 25.11 7.08
CA LEU A 497 -13.75 25.32 6.66
C LEU A 497 -14.02 26.72 6.11
N GLU A 498 -13.25 27.74 6.50
CA GLU A 498 -13.40 29.11 5.98
C GLU A 498 -12.93 29.26 4.52
N TYR A 499 -12.04 28.38 4.06
CA TYR A 499 -11.49 28.41 2.70
C TYR A 499 -12.10 27.35 1.77
N MET A 500 -13.06 26.58 2.25
CA MET A 500 -13.73 25.55 1.44
C MET A 500 -14.79 26.13 0.53
N GLN A 501 -15.14 25.37 -0.51
CA GLN A 501 -16.31 25.71 -1.32
C GLN A 501 -17.60 25.61 -0.47
N LYS A 502 -18.62 26.41 -0.79
CA LYS A 502 -19.92 26.32 -0.10
C LYS A 502 -20.53 24.93 -0.28
N GLY A 503 -20.96 24.32 0.83
CA GLY A 503 -21.55 22.97 0.83
C GLY A 503 -20.54 21.82 0.77
N ALA A 504 -19.24 22.13 0.71
CA ALA A 504 -18.16 21.16 0.81
C ALA A 504 -18.11 20.47 2.19
N LEU A 505 -17.40 19.35 2.28
CA LEU A 505 -17.34 18.55 3.50
C LEU A 505 -15.93 18.51 4.12
N GLY A 506 -15.86 18.71 5.43
CA GLY A 506 -14.62 18.58 6.20
C GLY A 506 -14.76 17.54 7.30
N ALA A 507 -13.72 16.77 7.57
CA ALA A 507 -13.66 15.85 8.71
C ALA A 507 -12.37 16.01 9.51
N ILE A 508 -12.50 15.90 10.82
CA ILE A 508 -11.40 15.94 11.79
C ILE A 508 -11.50 14.74 12.72
N ILE A 509 -10.39 14.04 12.94
CA ILE A 509 -10.25 13.12 14.08
C ILE A 509 -9.58 13.86 15.23
N ILE A 510 -10.21 13.85 16.42
CA ILE A 510 -9.74 14.63 17.57
C ILE A 510 -10.11 13.95 18.89
N GLN A 511 -9.49 14.39 19.99
CA GLN A 511 -9.85 13.93 21.33
C GLN A 511 -11.28 14.35 21.69
N ASP A 512 -12.02 13.45 22.32
CA ASP A 512 -13.42 13.67 22.74
C ASP A 512 -13.58 14.95 23.57
N SER A 513 -12.58 15.28 24.39
CA SER A 513 -12.63 16.45 25.24
C SER A 513 -12.83 17.75 24.45
N ALA A 514 -12.44 17.79 23.17
CA ALA A 514 -12.76 18.90 22.26
C ALA A 514 -14.27 19.08 22.09
N GLY A 515 -14.98 17.98 21.79
CA GLY A 515 -16.44 17.95 21.67
C GLY A 515 -17.19 18.04 22.98
N SER A 516 -16.53 17.82 24.12
CA SER A 516 -17.09 17.93 25.48
C SER A 516 -16.72 19.22 26.21
N GLY A 517 -16.22 20.23 25.48
CA GLY A 517 -16.11 21.61 25.97
C GLY A 517 -14.71 22.18 26.14
N GLN A 518 -13.63 21.41 25.92
CA GLN A 518 -12.26 21.96 25.89
C GLN A 518 -11.99 22.80 24.63
N ALA A 519 -12.82 22.67 23.60
CA ALA A 519 -12.74 23.47 22.37
C ALA A 519 -13.96 24.38 22.16
N LEU A 520 -14.57 24.85 23.26
CA LEU A 520 -15.84 25.57 23.23
C LEU A 520 -15.83 26.79 22.29
N LYS A 521 -14.76 27.59 22.26
CA LYS A 521 -14.72 28.80 21.44
C LYS A 521 -14.72 28.43 19.96
N SER A 522 -13.87 27.48 19.57
CA SER A 522 -13.85 26.96 18.21
C SER A 522 -15.18 26.32 17.80
N ASN A 523 -15.76 25.46 18.65
CA ASN A 523 -17.02 24.78 18.34
C ASN A 523 -18.17 25.77 18.10
N VAL A 524 -18.31 26.78 18.96
CA VAL A 524 -19.33 27.82 18.80
C VAL A 524 -19.14 28.59 17.51
N GLU A 525 -17.91 28.99 17.18
CA GLU A 525 -17.62 29.73 15.94
C GLU A 525 -17.84 28.87 14.69
N ILE A 526 -17.55 27.57 14.76
CA ILE A 526 -17.85 26.62 13.68
C ILE A 526 -19.37 26.56 13.47
N LEU A 527 -20.17 26.31 14.51
CA LEU A 527 -21.64 26.19 14.37
C LEU A 527 -22.31 27.48 13.85
N LYS A 528 -21.72 28.66 14.07
CA LYS A 528 -22.22 29.93 13.53
C LYS A 528 -22.13 30.03 12.00
N LYS A 529 -21.14 29.37 11.37
CA LYS A 529 -20.85 29.50 9.93
C LYS A 529 -20.99 28.18 9.17
N HIS A 530 -20.97 27.05 9.88
CA HIS A 530 -20.85 25.69 9.38
C HIS A 530 -21.78 24.76 10.17
N SER A 531 -22.06 23.58 9.61
CA SER A 531 -22.97 22.61 10.22
C SER A 531 -22.23 21.35 10.60
N LEU A 532 -22.38 20.88 11.83
CA LEU A 532 -22.03 19.51 12.18
C LEU A 532 -23.05 18.56 11.53
N LEU A 533 -22.57 17.52 10.85
CA LEU A 533 -23.40 16.51 10.18
C LEU A 533 -23.36 15.17 10.89
N ALA A 534 -22.18 14.79 11.38
CA ALA A 534 -22.01 13.53 12.07
C ALA A 534 -20.85 13.54 13.07
N SER A 535 -20.94 12.64 14.04
CA SER A 535 -19.92 12.30 15.01
C SER A 535 -19.76 10.77 15.06
N VAL A 536 -18.56 10.29 14.78
CA VAL A 536 -18.23 8.86 14.80
C VAL A 536 -17.25 8.59 15.94
N LYS A 537 -17.72 7.90 16.97
CA LYS A 537 -16.94 7.58 18.14
C LYS A 537 -15.92 6.50 17.81
N MET A 538 -14.64 6.77 18.03
CA MET A 538 -13.54 5.87 17.64
C MET A 538 -13.08 4.96 18.81
N PRO A 539 -12.41 3.83 18.51
CA PRO A 539 -11.83 2.96 19.54
C PRO A 539 -10.81 3.69 20.40
N THR A 540 -10.82 3.42 21.72
CA THR A 540 -9.90 4.06 22.68
C THR A 540 -8.45 3.61 22.52
N ASP A 541 -8.22 2.48 21.86
CA ASP A 541 -6.91 1.93 21.57
C ASP A 541 -6.42 2.27 20.16
N LEU A 542 -7.13 3.13 19.41
CA LEU A 542 -6.86 3.39 18.00
C LEU A 542 -5.40 3.79 17.72
N PHE A 543 -4.83 4.61 18.59
CA PHE A 543 -3.46 5.12 18.49
C PHE A 543 -2.48 4.37 19.39
N MET A 544 -2.82 3.19 19.89
CA MET A 544 -1.88 2.36 20.64
C MET A 544 -0.87 1.68 19.70
N PRO A 545 0.41 1.57 20.12
CA PRO A 545 0.96 1.89 21.45
C PRO A 545 1.38 3.35 21.68
N GLN A 546 1.22 4.24 20.71
CA GLN A 546 1.74 5.62 20.75
C GLN A 546 0.98 6.48 21.77
N ALA A 547 -0.35 6.42 21.75
CA ALA A 547 -1.22 7.17 22.64
C ALA A 547 -2.50 6.38 22.99
N GLY A 548 -2.88 6.40 24.26
CA GLY A 548 -4.14 5.82 24.75
C GLY A 548 -5.13 6.95 25.00
N VAL A 549 -5.82 7.39 23.95
CA VAL A 549 -6.70 8.56 23.98
C VAL A 549 -8.05 8.21 23.37
N GLN A 550 -9.11 8.75 23.96
CA GLN A 550 -10.46 8.64 23.41
C GLN A 550 -10.63 9.69 22.31
N THR A 551 -10.96 9.23 21.10
CA THR A 551 -11.17 10.12 19.97
C THR A 551 -12.52 9.92 19.31
N SER A 552 -12.91 10.92 18.53
CA SER A 552 -14.08 10.94 17.69
C SER A 552 -13.74 11.61 16.36
N VAL A 553 -14.43 11.20 15.29
CA VAL A 553 -14.40 11.89 13.99
C VAL A 553 -15.61 12.79 13.90
N TYR A 554 -15.42 14.09 13.67
CA TYR A 554 -16.50 15.03 13.40
C TYR A 554 -16.53 15.38 11.92
N ILE A 555 -17.72 15.36 11.32
CA ILE A 555 -17.95 15.70 9.92
C ILE A 555 -18.78 16.98 9.85
N PHE A 556 -18.27 17.97 9.12
CA PHE A 556 -18.89 19.29 8.97
C PHE A 556 -19.20 19.60 7.51
N LYS A 557 -20.20 20.46 7.32
CA LYS A 557 -20.54 21.10 6.05
C LYS A 557 -20.14 22.57 6.07
N ALA A 558 -19.33 22.97 5.09
CA ALA A 558 -18.79 24.32 5.01
C ALA A 558 -19.83 25.35 4.51
N HIS A 559 -19.72 26.57 5.05
CA HIS A 559 -20.55 27.74 4.74
C HIS A 559 -22.09 27.53 4.80
N GLU A 560 -22.55 26.64 5.67
CA GLU A 560 -23.96 26.48 6.04
C GLU A 560 -24.06 26.54 7.57
N PRO A 561 -24.52 27.66 8.18
CA PRO A 561 -24.71 27.76 9.62
C PRO A 561 -25.53 26.60 10.17
N HIS A 562 -25.19 26.14 11.38
CA HIS A 562 -25.86 24.99 11.97
C HIS A 562 -27.34 25.27 12.22
N ASP A 563 -28.16 24.37 11.71
CA ASP A 563 -29.60 24.37 11.90
C ASP A 563 -29.94 23.44 13.06
N TYR A 564 -30.26 24.03 14.22
CA TYR A 564 -30.57 23.29 15.45
C TYR A 564 -31.89 22.50 15.38
N GLU A 565 -32.62 22.59 14.27
CA GLU A 565 -33.81 21.77 13.98
C GLU A 565 -33.52 20.64 12.98
N LYS A 566 -32.26 20.48 12.54
CA LYS A 566 -31.80 19.33 11.77
C LYS A 566 -31.03 18.35 12.66
N PRO A 567 -31.31 17.05 12.57
CA PRO A 567 -30.59 16.06 13.35
C PRO A 567 -29.14 15.91 12.87
N VAL A 568 -28.26 15.61 13.82
CA VAL A 568 -26.89 15.17 13.61
C VAL A 568 -26.81 13.67 13.83
N LYS A 569 -25.98 12.98 13.04
CA LYS A 569 -25.78 11.53 13.14
C LYS A 569 -24.67 11.20 14.13
N PHE A 570 -24.98 10.44 15.18
CA PHE A 570 -24.00 9.95 16.15
C PHE A 570 -23.84 8.44 15.97
N ILE A 571 -22.61 7.99 15.76
CA ILE A 571 -22.30 6.59 15.46
C ILE A 571 -21.25 6.04 16.42
N ASP A 572 -21.55 4.95 17.10
CA ASP A 572 -20.59 4.23 17.94
C ASP A 572 -19.76 3.25 17.11
N PHE A 573 -18.50 3.61 16.87
CA PHE A 573 -17.52 2.77 16.17
C PHE A 573 -16.36 2.34 17.09
N ARG A 574 -16.59 2.28 18.41
CA ARG A 574 -15.60 1.78 19.38
C ARG A 574 -15.16 0.34 19.11
N ASN A 575 -16.07 -0.48 18.58
CA ASN A 575 -15.77 -1.82 18.09
C ASN A 575 -15.57 -1.81 16.56
N ASP A 576 -14.36 -1.49 16.14
CA ASP A 576 -13.96 -1.47 14.72
C ASP A 576 -13.39 -2.81 14.23
N GLY A 577 -13.43 -3.85 15.08
CA GLY A 577 -12.94 -5.19 14.78
C GLY A 577 -11.45 -5.40 14.96
N PHE A 578 -10.70 -4.37 15.38
CA PHE A 578 -9.29 -4.50 15.74
C PHE A 578 -9.09 -4.38 17.25
N LYS A 579 -8.07 -5.07 17.76
CA LYS A 579 -7.51 -4.86 19.09
C LYS A 579 -6.06 -4.45 18.98
N ARG A 580 -5.71 -3.29 19.52
CA ARG A 580 -4.36 -2.71 19.44
C ARG A 580 -3.68 -2.78 20.79
N THR A 581 -2.49 -3.36 20.82
CA THR A 581 -1.70 -3.51 22.04
C THR A 581 -0.24 -3.21 21.78
N LYS A 582 0.56 -3.09 22.84
CA LYS A 582 2.03 -3.03 22.73
C LYS A 582 2.64 -4.23 21.99
N ARG A 583 1.94 -5.38 21.96
CA ARG A 583 2.39 -6.61 21.29
C ARG A 583 2.02 -6.67 19.80
N GLY A 584 1.20 -5.73 19.32
CA GLY A 584 0.78 -5.65 17.93
C GLY A 584 -0.73 -5.42 17.75
N LEU A 585 -1.14 -5.51 16.49
CA LEU A 585 -2.52 -5.40 16.00
C LEU A 585 -3.11 -6.80 15.83
N ASN A 586 -4.26 -7.07 16.45
CA ASN A 586 -5.01 -8.31 16.28
C ASN A 586 -6.37 -8.02 15.64
N GLU A 587 -6.80 -8.88 14.72
CA GLU A 587 -8.16 -8.86 14.19
C GLU A 587 -9.06 -9.69 15.09
N THR A 588 -10.17 -9.11 15.55
CA THR A 588 -11.08 -9.73 16.54
C THR A 588 -12.50 -9.88 16.03
N SER A 589 -12.96 -8.99 15.13
CA SER A 589 -14.32 -9.04 14.60
C SER A 589 -14.39 -8.45 13.19
N ASN A 590 -13.77 -9.14 12.24
CA ASN A 590 -13.82 -8.86 10.79
C ASN A 590 -13.71 -7.35 10.46
N PRO A 591 -12.55 -6.73 10.76
CA PRO A 591 -12.38 -5.29 10.65
C PRO A 591 -12.64 -4.78 9.23
N THR A 592 -12.18 -5.49 8.19
CA THR A 592 -12.42 -5.11 6.79
C THR A 592 -13.89 -4.85 6.52
N LYS A 593 -14.77 -5.78 6.92
CA LYS A 593 -16.22 -5.64 6.71
C LYS A 593 -16.83 -4.52 7.55
N ARG A 594 -16.34 -4.31 8.78
CA ARG A 594 -16.80 -3.20 9.64
C ARG A 594 -16.48 -1.84 9.04
N TYR A 595 -15.26 -1.67 8.51
CA TYR A 595 -14.84 -0.44 7.84
C TYR A 595 -15.59 -0.17 6.54
N GLU A 596 -16.05 -1.20 5.83
CA GLU A 596 -16.95 -1.02 4.68
C GLU A 596 -18.40 -0.66 5.11
N GLU A 597 -18.89 -1.31 6.17
CA GLU A 597 -20.27 -1.18 6.61
C GLU A 597 -20.53 0.13 7.39
N ILE A 598 -19.53 0.69 8.07
CA ILE A 598 -19.65 2.01 8.73
C ILE A 598 -19.98 3.13 7.71
N ILE A 599 -19.46 3.04 6.48
CA ILE A 599 -19.79 3.97 5.39
C ILE A 599 -21.27 3.87 5.03
N LYS A 600 -21.85 2.66 5.07
CA LYS A 600 -23.27 2.43 4.81
C LYS A 600 -24.13 2.97 5.95
N ILE A 601 -23.71 2.77 7.20
CA ILE A 601 -24.38 3.31 8.40
C ILE A 601 -24.39 4.84 8.34
N TYR A 602 -23.26 5.47 8.05
CA TYR A 602 -23.20 6.93 7.86
C TYR A 602 -24.16 7.43 6.77
N LYS A 603 -24.23 6.74 5.63
CA LYS A 603 -25.10 7.14 4.50
C LYS A 603 -26.59 6.94 4.80
N ALA A 604 -26.98 5.79 5.36
CA ALA A 604 -28.38 5.35 5.44
C ALA A 604 -28.98 5.31 6.85
N GLY A 605 -28.16 5.55 7.89
CA GLY A 605 -28.58 5.45 9.29
C GLY A 605 -29.13 4.07 9.63
N LEU A 606 -30.27 4.03 10.32
CA LEU A 606 -30.98 2.78 10.67
C LEU A 606 -31.41 1.95 9.44
N ASN A 607 -31.50 2.57 8.25
CA ASN A 607 -31.83 1.85 7.01
C ASN A 607 -30.61 1.19 6.34
N ALA A 608 -29.44 1.23 6.98
CA ALA A 608 -28.22 0.66 6.43
C ALA A 608 -28.30 -0.86 6.29
N LYS A 609 -27.97 -1.36 5.10
CA LYS A 609 -27.88 -2.80 4.81
C LYS A 609 -26.52 -3.33 5.23
N VAL A 610 -26.43 -3.76 6.49
CA VAL A 610 -25.19 -4.26 7.12
C VAL A 610 -25.41 -5.61 7.79
N SER A 611 -24.31 -6.24 8.20
CA SER A 611 -24.32 -7.58 8.80
C SER A 611 -24.86 -7.54 10.23
N LYS A 612 -26.05 -8.11 10.46
CA LYS A 612 -26.65 -8.22 11.81
C LYS A 612 -25.74 -8.94 12.80
N GLU A 613 -25.00 -9.94 12.34
CA GLU A 613 -24.03 -10.67 13.18
C GLU A 613 -22.89 -9.78 13.69
N LEU A 614 -22.44 -8.80 12.90
CA LEU A 614 -21.34 -7.91 13.28
C LEU A 614 -21.82 -6.73 14.13
N TRP A 615 -22.96 -6.13 13.79
CA TRP A 615 -23.41 -4.88 14.38
C TRP A 615 -24.47 -5.04 15.46
N GLY A 616 -25.09 -6.22 15.54
CA GLY A 616 -26.25 -6.42 16.42
C GLY A 616 -27.40 -5.51 16.02
N ASP A 617 -27.97 -4.83 17.01
CA ASP A 617 -29.02 -3.84 16.80
C ASP A 617 -28.43 -2.45 16.51
N LEU A 618 -28.77 -1.90 15.35
CA LEU A 618 -28.28 -0.59 14.92
C LEU A 618 -28.75 0.54 15.82
N GLU A 619 -29.90 0.41 16.51
CA GLU A 619 -30.39 1.42 17.44
C GLU A 619 -29.45 1.65 18.63
N THR A 620 -28.58 0.67 18.94
CA THR A 620 -27.60 0.78 20.02
C THR A 620 -26.33 1.52 19.62
N ILE A 621 -26.04 1.60 18.32
CA ILE A 621 -24.80 2.18 17.79
C ILE A 621 -25.04 3.38 16.86
N TYR A 622 -26.29 3.72 16.57
CA TYR A 622 -26.66 4.84 15.71
C TYR A 622 -27.78 5.65 16.34
N ILE A 623 -27.57 6.95 16.47
CA ILE A 623 -28.53 7.90 17.02
C ILE A 623 -28.59 9.11 16.09
N GLU A 624 -29.80 9.57 15.78
CA GLU A 624 -30.04 10.91 15.23
C GLU A 624 -30.63 11.78 16.34
N ASP A 625 -29.92 12.86 16.69
CA ASP A 625 -30.33 13.78 17.74
C ASP A 625 -29.90 15.22 17.41
N PHE A 626 -30.44 16.19 18.13
CA PHE A 626 -30.15 17.61 17.92
C PHE A 626 -28.98 18.07 18.80
N ILE A 627 -28.19 19.00 18.26
CA ILE A 627 -27.22 19.74 19.07
C ILE A 627 -27.96 20.77 19.93
N ALA A 628 -27.52 20.92 21.17
CA ALA A 628 -28.05 21.88 22.12
C ALA A 628 -27.98 23.32 21.57
N LYS A 629 -29.08 24.04 21.70
CA LYS A 629 -29.26 25.43 21.25
C LYS A 629 -28.39 26.39 22.06
N PRO A 630 -28.06 27.60 21.53
CA PRO A 630 -27.21 28.57 22.22
C PRO A 630 -27.67 28.99 23.63
N CYS A 631 -28.95 28.85 23.95
CA CYS A 631 -29.50 29.14 25.28
C CYS A 631 -29.31 28.00 26.30
N GLU A 632 -28.81 26.84 25.88
CA GLU A 632 -28.67 25.64 26.72
C GLU A 632 -27.23 25.49 27.25
N ASN A 633 -27.08 25.00 28.49
CA ASN A 633 -25.78 24.87 29.16
C ASN A 633 -24.78 23.96 28.42
N LYS A 634 -25.30 23.00 27.64
CA LYS A 634 -24.54 22.02 26.85
C LYS A 634 -24.19 22.50 25.45
N HIS A 635 -24.61 23.70 25.05
CA HIS A 635 -24.35 24.22 23.70
C HIS A 635 -22.88 24.08 23.29
N ALA A 636 -22.65 23.41 22.15
CA ALA A 636 -21.33 23.18 21.58
C ALA A 636 -20.37 22.34 22.48
N LYS A 637 -20.93 21.56 23.40
CA LYS A 637 -20.24 20.62 24.33
C LYS A 637 -20.80 19.20 24.24
N ASP A 638 -21.63 18.94 23.24
CA ASP A 638 -22.37 17.71 23.03
C ASP A 638 -22.02 17.07 21.68
N PHE A 639 -20.82 17.28 21.14
CA PHE A 639 -20.48 16.68 19.83
C PHE A 639 -20.22 15.17 19.89
N ASN A 640 -20.21 14.54 21.07
CA ASN A 640 -19.84 13.13 21.25
C ASN A 640 -21.07 12.23 21.38
N PHE A 641 -20.94 10.99 20.89
CA PHE A 641 -22.00 9.97 20.93
C PHE A 641 -22.59 9.80 22.35
N GLU A 642 -21.75 9.77 23.37
CA GLU A 642 -22.16 9.57 24.77
C GLU A 642 -23.09 10.68 25.30
N ALA A 643 -23.05 11.88 24.72
CA ALA A 643 -23.94 12.98 25.10
C ALA A 643 -25.40 12.74 24.67
N HIS A 644 -25.60 11.90 23.64
CA HIS A 644 -26.88 11.60 23.01
C HIS A 644 -27.37 10.18 23.30
N GLN A 645 -26.54 9.36 23.92
CA GLN A 645 -26.93 8.03 24.37
C GLN A 645 -28.00 8.15 25.47
N LYS A 646 -29.17 7.55 25.23
CA LYS A 646 -30.22 7.38 26.24
C LYS A 646 -29.79 6.31 27.22
N ASN A 647 -28.91 6.66 28.15
CA ASN A 647 -28.60 5.79 29.27
C ASN A 647 -29.83 5.78 30.18
N GLU A 648 -30.49 4.63 30.33
CA GLU A 648 -31.40 4.39 31.45
C GLU A 648 -30.56 4.40 32.74
N THR A 649 -30.25 5.59 33.25
CA THR A 649 -29.52 5.81 34.50
C THR A 649 -30.43 5.66 35.72
N LYS A 650 -31.37 4.71 35.67
CA LYS A 650 -31.89 4.14 36.92
C LYS A 650 -30.93 3.01 37.28
N PRO A 651 -30.00 3.21 38.23
CA PRO A 651 -29.25 2.08 38.75
C PRO A 651 -30.25 1.02 39.22
N GLU A 652 -30.21 -0.14 38.58
CA GLU A 652 -30.96 -1.31 39.01
C GLU A 652 -30.45 -1.70 40.40
N LEU A 653 -31.32 -2.25 41.25
CA LEU A 653 -30.94 -2.72 42.59
C LEU A 653 -29.75 -3.70 42.53
N GLU A 654 -29.65 -4.47 41.44
CA GLU A 654 -28.56 -5.40 41.18
C GLU A 654 -27.21 -4.73 40.88
N ASP A 655 -27.19 -3.58 40.19
CA ASP A 655 -25.95 -2.83 39.98
C ASP A 655 -25.43 -2.22 41.28
N PHE A 656 -26.35 -1.77 42.14
CA PHE A 656 -26.02 -1.31 43.48
C PHE A 656 -25.47 -2.46 44.35
N LYS A 657 -26.13 -3.63 44.35
CA LYS A 657 -25.66 -4.83 45.07
C LYS A 657 -24.30 -5.29 44.57
N ARG A 658 -24.05 -5.29 43.26
CA ARG A 658 -22.77 -5.69 42.66
C ARG A 658 -21.65 -4.75 43.11
N THR A 659 -21.90 -3.45 43.08
CA THR A 659 -20.92 -2.44 43.54
C THR A 659 -20.59 -2.61 45.03
N ILE A 660 -21.61 -2.87 45.86
CA ILE A 660 -21.41 -3.18 47.29
C ILE A 660 -20.61 -4.48 47.46
N ALA A 661 -20.94 -5.53 46.70
CA ALA A 661 -20.26 -6.81 46.79
C ALA A 661 -18.78 -6.73 46.36
N ASP A 662 -18.49 -5.98 45.31
CA ASP A 662 -17.12 -5.74 44.83
C ASP A 662 -16.31 -4.94 45.86
N TYR A 663 -16.91 -3.92 46.46
CA TYR A 663 -16.29 -3.13 47.52
C TYR A 663 -16.02 -3.97 48.78
N LEU A 664 -16.98 -4.78 49.23
CA LEU A 664 -16.80 -5.69 50.35
C LEU A 664 -15.75 -6.77 50.06
N SER A 665 -15.72 -7.30 48.84
CA SER A 665 -14.70 -8.28 48.42
C SER A 665 -13.30 -7.67 48.41
N TYR A 666 -13.18 -6.41 47.99
CA TYR A 666 -11.94 -5.64 48.09
C TYR A 666 -11.52 -5.43 49.55
N GLU A 667 -12.42 -5.01 50.44
CA GLU A 667 -12.12 -4.85 51.87
C GLU A 667 -11.72 -6.18 52.54
N VAL A 668 -12.45 -7.27 52.27
CA VAL A 668 -12.07 -8.61 52.77
C VAL A 668 -10.71 -9.01 52.21
N GLY A 669 -10.42 -8.70 50.95
CA GLY A 669 -9.11 -8.92 50.34
C GLY A 669 -7.98 -8.14 51.00
N LEU A 670 -8.24 -6.91 51.47
CA LEU A 670 -7.28 -6.11 52.25
C LEU A 670 -7.06 -6.71 53.64
N ILE A 671 -8.12 -7.13 54.32
CA ILE A 671 -8.06 -7.79 55.64
C ILE A 671 -7.26 -9.10 55.56
N LEU A 672 -7.52 -9.95 54.56
CA LEU A 672 -6.79 -11.21 54.35
C LEU A 672 -5.30 -10.99 54.04
N LYS A 673 -4.93 -9.80 53.54
CA LYS A 673 -3.55 -9.41 53.24
C LYS A 673 -2.87 -8.63 54.36
N ASN A 674 -3.53 -8.43 55.52
CA ASN A 674 -3.08 -7.52 56.59
C ASN A 674 -2.71 -6.11 56.09
N GLN A 675 -3.46 -5.61 55.12
CA GLN A 675 -3.28 -4.26 54.56
C GLN A 675 -4.43 -3.38 55.03
N THR A 676 -4.12 -2.22 55.60
CA THR A 676 -5.13 -1.20 55.93
C THR A 676 -5.56 -0.47 54.66
N PRO A 677 -6.86 -0.17 54.47
CA PRO A 677 -7.30 0.64 53.33
C PRO A 677 -6.59 2.00 53.32
N PRO A 678 -6.20 2.53 52.16
CA PRO A 678 -5.73 3.90 52.06
C PRO A 678 -6.86 4.86 52.48
N LYS A 679 -6.53 5.82 53.36
CA LYS A 679 -7.46 6.85 53.82
C LYS A 679 -7.89 7.79 52.69
#